data_AF-A0AAW2SW10-F1
#
_entry.id   AF-A0AAW2SW10-F1
#
_cell.length_a   1.000
_cell.length_b   1.000
_cell.length_c   1.000
_cell.angle_alpha   90.00
_cell.angle_beta   90.00
_cell.angle_gamma   90.00
#
_symmetry.space_group_name_H-M   'P 1'
#
loop_
_entity.id
_entity.type
_entity.pdbx_description
1 polymer ?
#
loop_
_entity_poly.entity_id
_entity_poly.type
_entity_poly.pdbx_seq_one_letter_code
_entity_poly.pdbx_strand_id
1 'polypeptide(L)'
;MVNSEEPKRRVAFVLVDGLGDVSLPRFGYKTPLQVANVPNLDAIASAGINGLMDPVEVGLGCGSDTAHLSLLGYDPRVYYRGRGAFESMGAGLAMSPGDIAFKSNFATLDEQTGVVTSRRADRHFEEEGPVLCAALDGLKLPTFPQYEVRVRYATEHRCGVVVKGPKLSGNISGTDPLKDNRLLLQAQPLDDSEEAKHTAAVVNELSKEISRILVAHPINARRAEEGKNIANVVLLRGCGIRIEVPQFEKIHSLWPCMVAPTKIIAGLGLSLGIDILEAPGATGDYRTLLTSKATAIARALSAPVNSCPNVFVPGEDEHKPGRSDGYDFGFLHIKAIDDAGHDKASIFKAKGLEAVDRAIGQLGRLLWQAESTGAFQYYICVTGDHSTPVEYGDHSFEPVPFTLCRLKDFVGAAGGESHLLETSLDPFPLPTIKSGEDLSTDYSSQDENRGKQDQAFKGDTVFEFNEIAAARGCLGRFAGSEMMGIIKTFLKSPRLITLNSVTDAGEVPLQNGFDQAVSISDEWLLQNVISTIYWCKLVGTMDQQLRHSAEGGRREKSQENREWVWGGCERTNINDNRLLYKLNFLMIQMNQRTLLQLITSSERRYLTFRVAQPLDDSDEQVPFALCHLKDTVGAVGRVSQLLATSLATDCLKSRRESAGY
;
A
#
# COMPACT_ATOMS: atom_id res chain seq x y z
N MET A 1 -33.46 -37.34 -9.56
CA MET A 1 -32.21 -37.14 -8.81
C MET A 1 -31.74 -35.74 -9.16
N VAL A 2 -31.82 -34.79 -8.23
CA VAL A 2 -31.17 -33.48 -8.41
C VAL A 2 -29.71 -33.71 -8.05
N ASN A 3 -28.79 -33.44 -8.98
CA ASN A 3 -27.36 -33.54 -8.70
C ASN A 3 -27.00 -32.34 -7.78
N SER A 4 -26.97 -32.57 -6.48
CA SER A 4 -26.68 -31.52 -5.48
C SER A 4 -25.18 -31.28 -5.41
N GLU A 5 -24.62 -30.68 -6.46
CA GLU A 5 -23.29 -30.08 -6.38
C GLU A 5 -23.29 -28.98 -5.31
N GLU A 6 -22.23 -28.89 -4.52
CA GLU A 6 -22.11 -27.80 -3.54
C GLU A 6 -22.09 -26.44 -4.26
N PRO A 7 -22.72 -25.39 -3.69
CA PRO A 7 -22.70 -24.06 -4.28
C PRO A 7 -21.27 -23.56 -4.46
N LYS A 8 -20.95 -23.03 -5.65
CA LYS A 8 -19.60 -22.54 -5.96
C LYS A 8 -19.28 -21.33 -5.07
N ARG A 9 -18.20 -21.43 -4.30
CA ARG A 9 -17.77 -20.38 -3.35
C ARG A 9 -16.99 -19.30 -4.09
N ARG A 10 -17.40 -18.03 -3.95
CA ARG A 10 -16.86 -16.91 -4.74
C ARG A 10 -16.63 -15.67 -3.89
N VAL A 11 -15.53 -14.97 -4.14
CA VAL A 11 -15.12 -13.77 -3.38
C VAL A 11 -15.30 -12.51 -4.22
N ALA A 12 -16.06 -11.56 -3.70
CA ALA A 12 -16.02 -10.17 -4.13
C ALA A 12 -15.07 -9.40 -3.20
N PHE A 13 -13.89 -9.08 -3.72
CA PHE A 13 -12.85 -8.36 -2.99
C PHE A 13 -12.85 -6.90 -3.42
N VAL A 14 -13.19 -6.00 -2.51
CA VAL A 14 -13.26 -4.55 -2.78
C VAL A 14 -12.08 -3.87 -2.12
N LEU A 15 -11.21 -3.28 -2.94
CA LEU A 15 -10.07 -2.52 -2.46
C LEU A 15 -10.29 -1.02 -2.66
N VAL A 16 -10.27 -0.29 -1.54
CA VAL A 16 -10.32 1.16 -1.51
C VAL A 16 -8.89 1.69 -1.39
N ASP A 17 -8.37 2.26 -2.47
CA ASP A 17 -6.99 2.76 -2.50
C ASP A 17 -6.84 3.90 -1.47
N GLY A 18 -5.76 3.89 -0.69
CA GLY A 18 -5.50 4.91 0.34
C GLY A 18 -6.56 5.00 1.46
N LEU A 19 -7.29 3.90 1.74
CA LEU A 19 -8.42 3.84 2.69
C LEU A 19 -8.08 4.45 4.06
N GLY A 20 -6.93 4.07 4.63
CA GLY A 20 -6.54 4.47 5.98
C GLY A 20 -6.22 5.97 6.07
N ASP A 21 -6.47 6.53 7.25
CA ASP A 21 -6.18 7.92 7.59
C ASP A 21 -5.82 8.07 9.08
N VAL A 22 -5.64 9.32 9.54
CA VAL A 22 -5.38 9.65 10.94
C VAL A 22 -6.53 10.44 11.56
N SER A 23 -6.55 10.54 12.89
CA SER A 23 -7.53 11.32 13.64
C SER A 23 -7.40 12.81 13.37
N LEU A 24 -8.37 13.41 12.67
CA LEU A 24 -8.34 14.81 12.29
C LEU A 24 -9.01 15.70 13.34
N PRO A 25 -8.37 16.76 13.87
CA PRO A 25 -9.00 17.67 14.83
C PRO A 25 -10.31 18.29 14.32
N ARG A 26 -10.38 18.61 13.02
CA ARG A 26 -11.58 19.16 12.34
C ARG A 26 -12.78 18.19 12.28
N PHE A 27 -12.56 16.90 12.59
CA PHE A 27 -13.60 15.88 12.68
C PHE A 27 -13.80 15.40 14.14
N GLY A 28 -13.39 16.21 15.13
CA GLY A 28 -13.48 15.83 16.54
C GLY A 28 -12.53 14.67 16.89
N TYR A 29 -11.34 14.65 16.29
CA TYR A 29 -10.32 13.59 16.40
C TYR A 29 -10.76 12.22 15.84
N LYS A 30 -11.64 12.24 14.84
CA LYS A 30 -12.03 11.06 14.05
C LYS A 30 -11.34 11.03 12.69
N THR A 31 -11.20 9.84 12.12
CA THR A 31 -10.77 9.65 10.72
C THR A 31 -11.91 10.00 9.74
N PRO A 32 -11.64 10.22 8.43
CA PRO A 32 -12.68 10.37 7.41
C PRO A 32 -13.63 9.17 7.34
N LEU A 33 -13.13 7.94 7.58
CA LEU A 33 -13.93 6.72 7.61
C LEU A 33 -14.86 6.66 8.84
N GLN A 34 -14.40 7.15 10.00
CA GLN A 34 -15.22 7.26 11.22
C GLN A 34 -16.34 8.32 11.15
N VAL A 35 -16.25 9.32 10.27
CA VAL A 35 -17.32 10.34 10.08
C VAL A 35 -18.24 10.06 8.89
N ALA A 36 -17.77 9.31 7.88
CA ALA A 36 -18.58 8.91 6.75
C ALA A 36 -19.80 8.08 7.19
N ASN A 37 -20.96 8.30 6.57
CA ASN A 37 -22.12 7.44 6.79
C ASN A 37 -21.98 6.16 5.95
N VAL A 38 -21.56 5.04 6.58
CA VAL A 38 -21.17 3.81 5.89
C VAL A 38 -21.91 2.55 6.38
N PRO A 39 -23.26 2.52 6.34
CA PRO A 39 -24.05 1.43 6.91
C PRO A 39 -23.83 0.06 6.24
N ASN A 40 -23.44 -0.02 4.97
CA ASN A 40 -23.15 -1.28 4.31
C ASN A 40 -21.77 -1.83 4.72
N LEU A 41 -20.76 -0.98 4.88
CA LEU A 41 -19.45 -1.36 5.41
C LEU A 41 -19.55 -1.78 6.90
N ASP A 42 -20.28 -1.00 7.71
CA ASP A 42 -20.60 -1.35 9.09
C ASP A 42 -21.33 -2.71 9.15
N ALA A 43 -22.30 -2.97 8.25
CA ALA A 43 -22.98 -4.28 8.16
C ALA A 43 -22.08 -5.44 7.73
N ILE A 44 -21.04 -5.22 6.90
CA ILE A 44 -20.03 -6.25 6.58
C ILE A 44 -19.20 -6.56 7.81
N ALA A 45 -18.72 -5.54 8.53
CA ALA A 45 -17.94 -5.71 9.75
C ALA A 45 -18.75 -6.45 10.83
N SER A 46 -19.98 -6.00 11.06
CA SER A 46 -20.97 -6.58 11.98
C SER A 46 -21.35 -8.02 11.66
N ALA A 47 -21.18 -8.48 10.41
CA ALA A 47 -21.50 -9.83 9.95
C ALA A 47 -20.26 -10.73 9.71
N GLY A 48 -19.06 -10.24 10.05
CA GLY A 48 -17.80 -10.78 9.56
C GLY A 48 -16.72 -10.98 10.61
N ILE A 49 -15.50 -11.16 10.11
CA ILE A 49 -14.26 -11.15 10.89
C ILE A 49 -13.44 -9.93 10.49
N ASN A 50 -12.81 -9.30 11.48
CA ASN A 50 -12.23 -7.96 11.36
C ASN A 50 -10.78 -7.96 11.88
N GLY A 51 -9.98 -7.01 11.39
CA GLY A 51 -8.60 -6.82 11.83
C GLY A 51 -7.91 -5.61 11.23
N LEU A 52 -6.66 -5.37 11.64
CA LEU A 52 -5.76 -4.40 11.03
C LEU A 52 -4.72 -5.11 10.17
N MET A 53 -4.49 -4.59 8.96
CA MET A 53 -3.52 -5.12 8.01
C MET A 53 -2.37 -4.13 7.82
N ASP A 54 -1.13 -4.56 8.06
CA ASP A 54 0.06 -3.87 7.56
C ASP A 54 0.31 -4.33 6.12
N PRO A 55 0.21 -3.46 5.10
CA PRO A 55 0.20 -3.90 3.70
C PRO A 55 1.43 -4.69 3.25
N VAL A 56 2.60 -4.43 3.86
CA VAL A 56 3.86 -5.13 3.56
C VAL A 56 4.58 -5.53 4.85
N GLU A 57 4.82 -4.58 5.76
CA GLU A 57 5.31 -4.83 7.13
C GLU A 57 5.03 -3.64 8.05
N VAL A 58 5.09 -3.87 9.37
CA VAL A 58 4.86 -2.85 10.39
C VAL A 58 5.80 -1.65 10.21
N GLY A 59 5.23 -0.45 10.03
CA GLY A 59 5.99 0.79 9.96
C GLY A 59 6.61 1.11 8.58
N LEU A 60 6.32 0.31 7.55
CA LEU A 60 6.77 0.58 6.18
C LEU A 60 5.66 1.25 5.35
N GLY A 61 5.85 2.53 5.01
CA GLY A 61 5.07 3.18 3.97
C GLY A 61 5.39 2.58 2.60
N CYS A 62 4.37 2.17 1.85
CA CYS A 62 4.51 1.42 0.61
C CYS A 62 3.73 2.08 -0.54
N GLY A 63 4.15 1.78 -1.78
CA GLY A 63 3.39 2.14 -2.97
C GLY A 63 2.32 1.11 -3.28
N SER A 64 1.28 1.51 -4.01
CA SER A 64 0.18 0.61 -4.41
C SER A 64 0.67 -0.65 -5.14
N ASP A 65 1.78 -0.55 -5.89
CA ASP A 65 2.43 -1.67 -6.57
C ASP A 65 3.04 -2.71 -5.63
N THR A 66 3.80 -2.30 -4.62
CA THR A 66 4.39 -3.25 -3.65
C THR A 66 3.36 -3.77 -2.66
N ALA A 67 2.36 -2.94 -2.31
CA ALA A 67 1.20 -3.36 -1.54
C ALA A 67 0.39 -4.43 -2.27
N HIS A 68 -0.09 -4.17 -3.50
CA HIS A 68 -0.92 -5.11 -4.24
C HIS A 68 -0.22 -6.45 -4.50
N LEU A 69 1.10 -6.47 -4.72
CA LEU A 69 1.87 -7.73 -4.75
C LEU A 69 1.73 -8.49 -3.43
N SER A 70 2.01 -7.83 -2.30
CA SER A 70 1.96 -8.47 -0.98
C SER A 70 0.56 -8.98 -0.64
N LEU A 71 -0.48 -8.14 -0.79
CA LEU A 71 -1.89 -8.51 -0.61
C LEU A 71 -2.26 -9.75 -1.44
N LEU A 72 -1.85 -9.82 -2.71
CA LEU A 72 -2.16 -10.94 -3.59
C LEU A 72 -1.26 -12.18 -3.37
N GLY A 73 -0.43 -12.20 -2.32
CA GLY A 73 0.39 -13.34 -1.91
C GLY A 73 1.79 -13.42 -2.53
N TYR A 74 2.29 -12.32 -3.10
CA TYR A 74 3.60 -12.23 -3.74
C TYR A 74 4.53 -11.32 -2.93
N ASP A 75 5.64 -11.82 -2.39
CA ASP A 75 6.59 -10.97 -1.66
C ASP A 75 7.20 -9.90 -2.60
N PRO A 76 6.95 -8.60 -2.36
CA PRO A 76 7.52 -7.55 -3.20
C PRO A 76 9.06 -7.54 -3.13
N ARG A 77 9.70 -7.98 -2.04
CA ARG A 77 11.17 -8.06 -1.96
C ARG A 77 11.74 -9.08 -2.94
N VAL A 78 11.00 -10.17 -3.19
CA VAL A 78 11.39 -11.20 -4.16
C VAL A 78 11.04 -10.78 -5.58
N TYR A 79 9.83 -10.27 -5.82
CA TYR A 79 9.28 -10.14 -7.18
C TYR A 79 9.21 -8.73 -7.75
N TYR A 80 9.21 -7.67 -6.94
CA TYR A 80 9.12 -6.31 -7.46
C TYR A 80 10.39 -5.92 -8.24
N ARG A 81 10.21 -5.41 -9.45
CA ARG A 81 11.30 -5.05 -10.38
C ARG A 81 11.00 -3.76 -11.16
N GLY A 82 10.38 -2.78 -10.51
CA GLY A 82 10.14 -1.44 -11.07
C GLY A 82 8.75 -1.27 -11.73
N ARG A 83 8.27 -0.02 -11.76
CA ARG A 83 6.90 0.34 -12.21
C ARG A 83 6.68 0.31 -13.73
N GLY A 84 7.74 0.50 -14.52
CA GLY A 84 7.62 0.74 -15.97
C GLY A 84 6.87 -0.36 -16.72
N ALA A 85 7.11 -1.63 -16.38
CA ALA A 85 6.41 -2.78 -16.95
C ALA A 85 4.91 -2.75 -16.64
N PHE A 86 4.53 -2.56 -15.38
CA PHE A 86 3.13 -2.52 -14.97
C PHE A 86 2.38 -1.37 -15.66
N GLU A 87 2.92 -0.15 -15.66
CA GLU A 87 2.27 0.97 -16.33
C GLU A 87 2.11 0.74 -17.85
N SER A 88 3.13 0.17 -18.50
CA SER A 88 3.11 -0.10 -19.94
C SER A 88 2.15 -1.23 -20.33
N MET A 89 2.10 -2.31 -19.55
CA MET A 89 1.15 -3.40 -19.76
C MET A 89 -0.30 -2.95 -19.57
N GLY A 90 -0.60 -2.16 -18.52
CA GLY A 90 -1.94 -1.61 -18.34
C GLY A 90 -2.33 -0.57 -19.40
N ALA A 91 -1.36 0.16 -19.96
CA ALA A 91 -1.54 0.99 -21.14
C ALA A 91 -1.74 0.18 -22.44
N GLY A 92 -1.59 -1.15 -22.37
CA GLY A 92 -1.87 -2.09 -23.46
C GLY A 92 -0.69 -2.32 -24.40
N LEU A 93 0.54 -2.13 -23.94
CA LEU A 93 1.72 -2.69 -24.62
C LEU A 93 1.87 -4.16 -24.22
N ALA A 94 1.80 -5.08 -25.20
CA ALA A 94 2.14 -6.48 -24.97
C ALA A 94 3.62 -6.63 -24.63
N MET A 95 3.88 -7.29 -23.49
CA MET A 95 5.21 -7.64 -22.98
C MET A 95 5.25 -9.14 -22.66
N SER A 96 6.40 -9.77 -22.82
CA SER A 96 6.75 -11.11 -22.36
C SER A 96 7.63 -11.05 -21.09
N PRO A 97 7.68 -12.09 -20.23
CA PRO A 97 8.60 -12.10 -19.10
C PRO A 97 10.04 -11.86 -19.56
N GLY A 98 10.75 -10.98 -18.87
CA GLY A 98 12.09 -10.53 -19.29
C GLY A 98 12.12 -9.27 -20.19
N ASP A 99 11.01 -8.88 -20.83
CA ASP A 99 10.94 -7.58 -21.52
C ASP A 99 11.02 -6.43 -20.51
N ILE A 100 11.67 -5.32 -20.87
CA ILE A 100 11.69 -4.10 -20.05
C ILE A 100 10.73 -3.06 -20.61
N ALA A 101 10.28 -2.16 -19.75
CA ALA A 101 9.56 -0.98 -20.15
C ALA A 101 9.84 0.24 -19.28
N PHE A 102 9.54 1.40 -19.85
CA PHE A 102 9.70 2.70 -19.24
C PHE A 102 8.37 3.45 -19.27
N LYS A 103 7.97 3.99 -18.12
CA LYS A 103 7.12 5.19 -18.13
C LYS A 103 7.94 6.27 -18.80
N SER A 104 7.39 6.96 -19.78
CA SER A 104 8.18 7.89 -20.58
C SER A 104 7.45 9.19 -20.84
N ASN A 105 8.22 10.26 -21.03
CA ASN A 105 7.70 11.60 -21.34
C ASN A 105 8.27 12.07 -22.68
N PHE A 106 7.42 12.56 -23.58
CA PHE A 106 7.86 13.49 -24.62
C PHE A 106 8.40 14.76 -23.97
N ALA A 107 9.52 15.27 -24.48
CA ALA A 107 10.22 16.41 -23.90
C ALA A 107 10.98 17.21 -24.96
N THR A 108 11.38 18.41 -24.56
CA THR A 108 12.18 19.34 -25.35
C THR A 108 13.63 19.29 -24.89
N LEU A 109 14.51 18.93 -25.80
CA LEU A 109 15.96 18.91 -25.68
C LEU A 109 16.55 20.04 -26.53
N ASP A 110 17.41 20.87 -25.94
CA ASP A 110 18.32 21.71 -26.70
C ASP A 110 19.50 20.84 -27.17
N GLU A 111 19.57 20.59 -28.49
CA GLU A 111 20.61 19.76 -29.10
C GLU A 111 22.01 20.39 -29.06
N GLN A 112 22.13 21.71 -28.89
CA GLN A 112 23.43 22.38 -28.82
C GLN A 112 24.06 22.25 -27.43
N THR A 113 23.23 22.30 -26.38
CA THR A 113 23.70 22.24 -24.98
C THR A 113 23.49 20.86 -24.32
N GLY A 114 22.68 19.99 -24.91
CA GLY A 114 22.26 18.72 -24.31
C GLY A 114 21.27 18.88 -23.16
N VAL A 115 20.69 20.07 -22.96
CA VAL A 115 19.82 20.40 -21.83
C VAL A 115 18.35 20.12 -22.16
N VAL A 116 17.69 19.35 -21.29
CA VAL A 116 16.24 19.17 -21.31
C VAL A 116 15.58 20.43 -20.75
N THR A 117 15.08 21.29 -21.62
CA THR A 117 14.46 22.59 -21.26
C THR A 117 13.01 22.43 -20.78
N SER A 118 12.30 21.40 -21.26
CA SER A 118 10.96 21.05 -20.81
C SER A 118 10.75 19.54 -20.82
N ARG A 119 10.66 18.91 -19.64
CA ARG A 119 10.44 17.46 -19.45
C ARG A 119 9.04 16.98 -19.81
N ARG A 120 8.21 17.85 -20.39
CA ARG A 120 6.84 17.55 -20.82
C ARG A 120 6.58 17.96 -22.27
N ALA A 121 7.39 18.83 -22.88
CA ALA A 121 7.06 19.55 -24.11
C ALA A 121 5.74 20.35 -24.00
N ASP A 122 4.58 19.67 -24.00
CA ASP A 122 3.23 20.18 -23.83
C ASP A 122 2.41 19.29 -22.87
N ARG A 123 1.31 19.81 -22.31
CA ARG A 123 0.30 18.95 -21.68
C ARG A 123 -0.79 18.54 -22.65
N HIS A 124 -1.07 19.35 -23.68
CA HIS A 124 -2.07 19.04 -24.70
C HIS A 124 -1.38 18.29 -25.84
N PHE A 125 -1.43 16.97 -25.77
CA PHE A 125 -0.68 16.07 -26.65
C PHE A 125 -1.54 14.93 -27.18
N GLU A 126 -2.85 15.02 -27.03
CA GLU A 126 -3.85 14.01 -27.39
C GLU A 126 -3.93 13.80 -28.91
N GLU A 127 -3.68 14.84 -29.71
CA GLU A 127 -3.67 14.75 -31.18
C GLU A 127 -2.30 14.37 -31.74
N GLU A 128 -1.22 14.97 -31.22
CA GLU A 128 0.14 14.80 -31.76
C GLU A 128 0.88 13.58 -31.18
N GLY A 129 0.64 13.27 -29.91
CA GLY A 129 1.27 12.17 -29.19
C GLY A 129 1.04 10.80 -29.82
N PRO A 130 -0.19 10.42 -30.23
CA PRO A 130 -0.43 9.19 -30.98
C PRO A 130 0.37 9.12 -32.29
N VAL A 131 0.48 10.22 -33.03
CA VAL A 131 1.24 10.29 -34.30
C VAL A 131 2.74 10.14 -34.05
N LEU A 132 3.28 10.80 -33.03
CA LEU A 132 4.70 10.66 -32.65
C LEU A 132 5.00 9.26 -32.09
N CYS A 133 4.09 8.64 -31.34
CA CYS A 133 4.23 7.25 -30.93
C CYS A 133 4.22 6.30 -32.15
N ALA A 134 3.33 6.50 -33.11
CA ALA A 134 3.29 5.70 -34.34
C ALA A 134 4.56 5.83 -35.19
N ALA A 135 5.23 6.99 -35.17
CA ALA A 135 6.52 7.18 -35.83
C ALA A 135 7.70 6.47 -35.10
N LEU A 136 7.52 6.13 -33.82
CA LEU A 136 8.53 5.43 -33.00
C LEU A 136 8.24 3.93 -32.83
N ASP A 137 7.00 3.48 -33.01
CA ASP A 137 6.61 2.08 -32.84
C ASP A 137 7.30 1.19 -33.90
N GLY A 138 7.99 0.14 -33.44
CA GLY A 138 8.76 -0.75 -34.32
C GLY A 138 10.11 -0.20 -34.80
N LEU A 139 10.60 0.93 -34.26
CA LEU A 139 11.92 1.48 -34.60
C LEU A 139 13.04 0.44 -34.42
N LYS A 140 14.12 0.58 -35.19
CA LYS A 140 15.25 -0.36 -35.19
C LYS A 140 16.46 0.26 -34.51
N LEU A 141 17.16 -0.57 -33.73
CA LEU A 141 18.43 -0.25 -33.08
C LEU A 141 19.56 -0.83 -33.97
N PRO A 142 20.37 -0.01 -34.66
CA PRO A 142 21.34 -0.50 -35.63
C PRO A 142 22.39 -1.47 -35.08
N THR A 143 22.85 -1.26 -33.84
CA THR A 143 23.83 -2.14 -33.16
C THR A 143 23.13 -3.34 -32.52
N PHE A 144 21.83 -3.23 -32.25
CA PHE A 144 21.03 -4.20 -31.51
C PHE A 144 19.80 -4.67 -32.33
N PRO A 145 19.98 -5.21 -33.55
CA PRO A 145 18.88 -5.50 -34.49
C PRO A 145 17.92 -6.61 -34.01
N GLN A 146 18.31 -7.40 -33.02
CA GLN A 146 17.49 -8.45 -32.40
C GLN A 146 16.46 -7.92 -31.39
N TYR A 147 16.44 -6.63 -31.09
CA TYR A 147 15.48 -6.03 -30.16
C TYR A 147 14.28 -5.42 -30.88
N GLU A 148 13.10 -5.64 -30.33
CA GLU A 148 11.85 -5.01 -30.76
C GLU A 148 11.54 -3.84 -29.81
N VAL A 149 11.32 -2.66 -30.37
CA VAL A 149 10.88 -1.48 -29.60
C VAL A 149 9.41 -1.24 -29.91
N ARG A 150 8.58 -1.14 -28.87
CA ARG A 150 7.16 -0.79 -28.99
C ARG A 150 6.83 0.47 -28.19
N VAL A 151 6.08 1.38 -28.79
CA VAL A 151 5.76 2.69 -28.20
C VAL A 151 4.27 2.96 -28.33
N ARG A 152 3.58 3.20 -27.20
CA ARG A 152 2.15 3.57 -27.19
C ARG A 152 1.96 4.89 -26.45
N TYR A 153 1.09 5.73 -27.00
CA TYR A 153 0.64 6.94 -26.34
C TYR A 153 -0.13 6.59 -25.05
N ALA A 154 -0.01 7.43 -24.02
CA ALA A 154 -0.77 7.28 -22.78
C ALA A 154 -1.74 8.46 -22.56
N THR A 155 -1.26 9.60 -22.06
CA THR A 155 -2.09 10.77 -21.72
C THR A 155 -1.20 11.98 -21.47
N GLU A 156 -1.60 13.17 -21.91
CA GLU A 156 -0.73 14.34 -22.01
C GLU A 156 0.60 13.95 -22.73
N HIS A 157 1.72 14.52 -22.30
CA HIS A 157 3.10 14.18 -22.69
C HIS A 157 3.55 12.72 -22.47
N ARG A 158 2.74 11.84 -21.87
CA ARG A 158 3.21 10.50 -21.45
C ARG A 158 3.05 9.46 -22.54
N CYS A 159 4.03 8.58 -22.65
CA CYS A 159 3.99 7.36 -23.45
C CYS A 159 4.59 6.18 -22.67
N GLY A 160 4.24 4.96 -23.06
CA GLY A 160 4.95 3.74 -22.65
C GLY A 160 5.95 3.36 -23.73
N VAL A 161 7.17 2.96 -23.32
CA VAL A 161 8.20 2.42 -24.23
C VAL A 161 8.60 1.05 -23.73
N VAL A 162 8.35 0.00 -24.51
CA VAL A 162 8.75 -1.38 -24.26
C VAL A 162 9.93 -1.73 -25.14
N VAL A 163 10.91 -2.43 -24.58
CA VAL A 163 12.02 -3.06 -25.31
C VAL A 163 11.98 -4.55 -25.04
N LYS A 164 11.89 -5.34 -26.11
CA LYS A 164 11.87 -6.81 -26.07
C LYS A 164 13.14 -7.38 -26.64
N GLY A 165 13.64 -8.45 -26.05
CA GLY A 165 14.82 -9.17 -26.54
C GLY A 165 15.58 -9.89 -25.43
N PRO A 166 16.68 -10.58 -25.79
CA PRO A 166 17.42 -11.41 -24.84
C PRO A 166 18.18 -10.56 -23.80
N LYS A 167 18.42 -11.13 -22.61
CA LYS A 167 19.37 -10.60 -21.61
C LYS A 167 19.14 -9.14 -21.18
N LEU A 168 17.87 -8.74 -21.05
CA LEU A 168 17.51 -7.43 -20.52
C LEU A 168 17.47 -7.45 -18.99
N SER A 169 17.75 -6.31 -18.37
CA SER A 169 17.69 -6.11 -16.91
C SER A 169 16.93 -4.83 -16.56
N GLY A 170 16.09 -4.90 -15.53
CA GLY A 170 15.44 -3.72 -14.94
C GLY A 170 16.39 -2.81 -14.14
N ASN A 171 17.58 -3.32 -13.76
CA ASN A 171 18.51 -2.65 -12.85
C ASN A 171 19.41 -1.64 -13.60
N ILE A 172 18.78 -0.65 -14.24
CA ILE A 172 19.45 0.45 -14.93
C ILE A 172 18.81 1.80 -14.56
N SER A 173 19.58 2.89 -14.64
CA SER A 173 19.03 4.24 -14.57
C SER A 173 18.28 4.60 -15.86
N GLY A 174 17.43 5.63 -15.77
CA GLY A 174 16.77 6.24 -16.93
C GLY A 174 17.58 7.38 -17.56
N THR A 175 17.04 7.98 -18.61
CA THR A 175 17.57 9.19 -19.25
C THR A 175 16.95 10.50 -18.72
N ASP A 176 15.82 10.41 -17.98
CA ASP A 176 15.15 11.57 -17.37
C ASP A 176 15.99 12.22 -16.25
N PRO A 177 16.39 13.50 -16.36
CA PRO A 177 17.12 14.21 -15.29
C PRO A 177 16.25 14.62 -14.09
N LEU A 178 14.97 14.25 -14.07
CA LEU A 178 13.98 14.47 -13.01
C LEU A 178 13.61 15.94 -12.73
N LYS A 179 14.34 16.93 -13.29
CA LYS A 179 14.05 18.37 -13.24
C LYS A 179 14.38 19.02 -14.58
N ASP A 180 13.62 20.05 -14.95
CA ASP A 180 13.88 20.86 -16.15
C ASP A 180 15.20 21.64 -16.00
N ASN A 181 15.76 22.09 -17.13
CA ASN A 181 17.02 22.81 -17.23
C ASN A 181 18.20 22.00 -16.66
N ARG A 182 18.26 20.72 -17.04
CA ARG A 182 19.33 19.77 -16.71
C ARG A 182 19.74 18.97 -17.95
N LEU A 183 20.99 18.51 -17.98
CA LEU A 183 21.49 17.66 -19.07
C LEU A 183 20.68 16.37 -19.16
N LEU A 184 20.39 15.90 -20.37
CA LEU A 184 19.87 14.56 -20.61
C LEU A 184 20.85 13.53 -20.03
N LEU A 185 20.34 12.58 -19.25
CA LEU A 185 21.19 11.54 -18.64
C LEU A 185 21.41 10.40 -19.64
N GLN A 186 22.59 9.76 -19.55
CA GLN A 186 22.79 8.44 -20.13
C GLN A 186 22.34 7.38 -19.14
N ALA A 187 21.66 6.33 -19.62
CA ALA A 187 21.35 5.15 -18.82
C ALA A 187 22.66 4.49 -18.36
N GLN A 188 22.72 4.11 -17.09
CA GLN A 188 23.85 3.44 -16.44
C GLN A 188 23.36 2.14 -15.80
N PRO A 189 24.20 1.09 -15.72
CA PRO A 189 23.91 -0.06 -14.88
C PRO A 189 23.84 0.35 -13.40
N LEU A 190 22.91 -0.25 -12.64
CA LEU A 190 22.78 -0.05 -11.18
C LEU A 190 23.39 -1.21 -10.38
N ASP A 191 23.85 -2.27 -11.06
CA ASP A 191 24.63 -3.37 -10.51
C ASP A 191 25.73 -3.81 -11.50
N ASP A 192 26.61 -4.71 -11.06
CA ASP A 192 27.73 -5.18 -11.88
C ASP A 192 27.35 -6.29 -12.89
N SER A 193 26.07 -6.61 -13.10
CA SER A 193 25.67 -7.65 -14.05
C SER A 193 25.96 -7.26 -15.50
N GLU A 194 26.29 -8.27 -16.33
CA GLU A 194 26.48 -8.06 -17.76
C GLU A 194 25.15 -7.72 -18.45
N GLU A 195 24.03 -8.24 -17.94
CA GLU A 195 22.67 -7.89 -18.34
C GLU A 195 22.38 -6.40 -18.12
N ALA A 196 22.73 -5.82 -16.96
CA ALA A 196 22.52 -4.38 -16.70
C ALA A 196 23.41 -3.50 -17.60
N LYS A 197 24.70 -3.84 -17.75
CA LYS A 197 25.63 -3.11 -18.64
C LYS A 197 25.17 -3.14 -20.09
N HIS A 198 24.78 -4.32 -20.58
CA HIS A 198 24.25 -4.52 -21.92
C HIS A 198 22.94 -3.75 -22.13
N THR A 199 22.02 -3.82 -21.17
CA THR A 199 20.74 -3.09 -21.25
C THR A 199 20.95 -1.58 -21.26
N ALA A 200 21.87 -1.04 -20.45
CA ALA A 200 22.22 0.38 -20.48
C ALA A 200 22.75 0.80 -21.86
N ALA A 201 23.55 -0.02 -22.54
CA ALA A 201 24.00 0.25 -23.91
C ALA A 201 22.84 0.26 -24.93
N VAL A 202 21.94 -0.74 -24.87
CA VAL A 202 20.72 -0.81 -25.70
C VAL A 202 19.85 0.44 -25.52
N VAL A 203 19.63 0.86 -24.27
CA VAL A 203 18.77 2.00 -23.92
C VAL A 203 19.39 3.34 -24.30
N ASN A 204 20.73 3.46 -24.27
CA ASN A 204 21.42 4.64 -24.77
C ASN A 204 21.39 4.75 -26.31
N GLU A 205 21.36 3.63 -27.04
CA GLU A 205 21.11 3.66 -28.49
C GLU A 205 19.65 4.02 -28.80
N LEU A 206 18.70 3.40 -28.08
CA LEU A 206 17.28 3.72 -28.17
C LEU A 206 16.99 5.21 -27.99
N SER A 207 17.58 5.85 -26.96
CA SER A 207 17.37 7.28 -26.72
C SER A 207 17.91 8.16 -27.86
N LYS A 208 18.97 7.74 -28.56
CA LYS A 208 19.52 8.44 -29.73
C LYS A 208 18.61 8.27 -30.95
N GLU A 209 18.19 7.03 -31.24
CA GLU A 209 17.33 6.74 -32.40
C GLU A 209 15.94 7.38 -32.27
N ILE A 210 15.35 7.39 -31.07
CA ILE A 210 14.13 8.16 -30.80
C ILE A 210 14.34 9.63 -31.14
N SER A 211 15.41 10.23 -30.63
CA SER A 211 15.68 11.66 -30.84
C SER A 211 15.87 11.97 -32.33
N ARG A 212 16.64 11.13 -33.04
CA ARG A 212 16.86 11.24 -34.50
C ARG A 212 15.56 11.21 -35.30
N ILE A 213 14.62 10.32 -34.94
CA ILE A 213 13.31 10.23 -35.60
C ILE A 213 12.46 11.48 -35.29
N LEU A 214 12.41 11.90 -34.02
CA LEU A 214 11.58 13.03 -33.60
C LEU A 214 12.07 14.37 -34.15
N VAL A 215 13.38 14.63 -34.16
CA VAL A 215 13.97 15.85 -34.77
C VAL A 215 13.58 15.97 -36.24
N ALA A 216 13.55 14.85 -36.98
CA ALA A 216 13.16 14.83 -38.39
C ALA A 216 11.63 14.84 -38.62
N HIS A 217 10.80 14.77 -37.58
CA HIS A 217 9.36 14.57 -37.74
C HIS A 217 8.62 15.89 -38.07
N PRO A 218 7.74 15.93 -39.10
CA PRO A 218 7.06 17.17 -39.54
C PRO A 218 6.23 17.90 -38.47
N ILE A 219 5.75 17.20 -37.45
CA ILE A 219 5.09 17.82 -36.30
C ILE A 219 6.03 18.81 -35.60
N ASN A 220 7.30 18.47 -35.39
CA ASN A 220 8.22 19.33 -34.66
C ASN A 220 8.62 20.58 -35.46
N ALA A 221 8.70 20.49 -36.78
CA ALA A 221 8.85 21.66 -37.65
C ALA A 221 7.66 22.63 -37.47
N ARG A 222 6.42 22.13 -37.57
CA ARG A 222 5.20 22.93 -37.35
C ARG A 222 5.11 23.49 -35.93
N ARG A 223 5.45 22.72 -34.89
CA ARG A 223 5.48 23.19 -33.50
C ARG A 223 6.46 24.37 -33.34
N ALA A 224 7.63 24.30 -33.98
CA ALA A 224 8.60 25.39 -33.97
C ALA A 224 8.07 26.65 -34.69
N GLU A 225 7.42 26.50 -35.84
CA GLU A 225 6.75 27.61 -36.56
C GLU A 225 5.64 28.27 -35.72
N GLU A 226 4.89 27.48 -34.95
CA GLU A 226 3.86 27.93 -34.01
C GLU A 226 4.42 28.48 -32.67
N GLY A 227 5.75 28.51 -32.50
CA GLY A 227 6.40 28.96 -31.26
C GLY A 227 6.20 28.02 -30.05
N LYS A 228 5.75 26.78 -30.29
CA LYS A 228 5.57 25.74 -29.28
C LYS A 228 6.87 25.00 -28.99
N ASN A 229 7.00 24.49 -27.77
CA ASN A 229 8.02 23.53 -27.38
C ASN A 229 8.01 22.29 -28.31
N ILE A 230 9.09 22.03 -29.03
CA ILE A 230 9.25 20.78 -29.81
C ILE A 230 9.38 19.56 -28.89
N ALA A 231 8.87 18.42 -29.35
CA ALA A 231 9.00 17.14 -28.67
C ALA A 231 10.04 16.29 -29.41
N ASN A 232 11.32 16.64 -29.24
CA ASN A 232 12.45 16.05 -29.97
C ASN A 232 13.22 14.97 -29.17
N VAL A 233 12.82 14.66 -27.94
CA VAL A 233 13.34 13.52 -27.17
C VAL A 233 12.20 12.83 -26.40
N VAL A 234 12.41 11.55 -26.06
CA VAL A 234 11.62 10.84 -25.04
C VAL A 234 12.51 10.55 -23.83
N LEU A 235 12.08 11.01 -22.66
CA LEU A 235 12.75 10.75 -21.39
C LEU A 235 12.30 9.39 -20.86
N LEU A 236 13.22 8.43 -20.85
CA LEU A 236 12.99 7.07 -20.37
C LEU A 236 13.18 7.06 -18.85
N ARG A 237 12.17 6.71 -18.06
CA ARG A 237 12.24 6.70 -16.59
C ARG A 237 11.59 5.47 -15.97
N GLY A 238 12.07 5.11 -14.78
CA GLY A 238 11.52 4.01 -13.99
C GLY A 238 11.49 2.69 -14.77
N CYS A 239 12.65 2.28 -15.29
CA CYS A 239 12.82 0.98 -15.93
C CYS A 239 12.17 -0.10 -15.05
N GLY A 240 11.32 -0.92 -15.64
CA GLY A 240 10.80 -2.10 -14.98
C GLY A 240 10.76 -3.27 -15.94
N ILE A 241 11.12 -4.46 -15.45
CA ILE A 241 11.02 -5.70 -16.22
C ILE A 241 9.65 -6.33 -16.00
N ARG A 242 9.05 -6.97 -17.02
CA ARG A 242 7.86 -7.80 -16.79
C ARG A 242 8.28 -8.96 -15.90
N ILE A 243 7.72 -8.97 -14.68
CA ILE A 243 8.06 -9.95 -13.66
C ILE A 243 7.68 -11.37 -14.13
N GLU A 244 8.53 -12.34 -13.79
CA GLU A 244 8.23 -13.75 -13.97
C GLU A 244 7.79 -14.32 -12.61
N VAL A 245 6.50 -14.70 -12.52
CA VAL A 245 5.89 -15.20 -11.29
C VAL A 245 4.93 -16.35 -11.60
N PRO A 246 4.68 -17.28 -10.65
CA PRO A 246 3.59 -18.23 -10.81
C PRO A 246 2.25 -17.49 -10.85
N GLN A 247 1.39 -17.84 -11.81
CA GLN A 247 0.09 -17.19 -11.99
C GLN A 247 -0.81 -17.38 -10.77
N PHE A 248 -1.69 -16.42 -10.48
CA PHE A 248 -2.52 -16.37 -9.28
C PHE A 248 -3.37 -17.64 -9.10
N GLU A 249 -3.96 -18.15 -10.18
CA GLU A 249 -4.73 -19.41 -10.17
C GLU A 249 -3.90 -20.59 -9.65
N LYS A 250 -2.60 -20.68 -10.01
CA LYS A 250 -1.71 -21.77 -9.58
C LYS A 250 -1.34 -21.70 -8.09
N ILE A 251 -1.31 -20.49 -7.50
CA ILE A 251 -0.98 -20.29 -6.08
C ILE A 251 -2.22 -20.39 -5.17
N HIS A 252 -3.38 -19.95 -5.67
CA HIS A 252 -4.59 -19.81 -4.86
C HIS A 252 -5.70 -20.81 -5.20
N SER A 253 -5.64 -21.49 -6.35
CA SER A 253 -6.68 -22.39 -6.87
C SER A 253 -8.04 -21.70 -7.01
N LEU A 254 -8.03 -20.43 -7.43
CA LEU A 254 -9.19 -19.56 -7.67
C LEU A 254 -8.99 -18.85 -9.01
N TRP A 255 -10.02 -18.84 -9.87
CA TRP A 255 -9.96 -18.07 -11.11
C TRP A 255 -10.17 -16.56 -10.84
N PRO A 256 -9.22 -15.68 -11.16
CA PRO A 256 -9.29 -14.27 -10.79
C PRO A 256 -9.70 -13.36 -11.95
N CYS A 257 -10.49 -12.33 -11.63
CA CYS A 257 -10.74 -11.18 -12.49
C CYS A 257 -10.56 -9.88 -11.70
N MET A 258 -10.33 -8.77 -12.40
CA MET A 258 -10.07 -7.47 -11.79
C MET A 258 -10.67 -6.31 -12.59
N VAL A 259 -11.34 -5.38 -11.91
CA VAL A 259 -11.67 -4.06 -12.47
C VAL A 259 -10.69 -3.04 -11.90
N ALA A 260 -9.65 -2.72 -12.68
CA ALA A 260 -8.60 -1.78 -12.31
C ALA A 260 -8.47 -0.66 -13.37
N PRO A 261 -8.98 0.56 -13.11
CA PRO A 261 -8.87 1.67 -14.05
C PRO A 261 -7.45 2.24 -14.12
N THR A 262 -6.69 2.15 -13.02
CA THR A 262 -5.30 2.59 -12.95
C THR A 262 -4.39 1.62 -13.68
N LYS A 263 -3.62 2.15 -14.62
CA LYS A 263 -2.76 1.38 -15.53
C LYS A 263 -1.70 0.55 -14.79
N ILE A 264 -1.16 1.07 -13.67
CA ILE A 264 -0.22 0.32 -12.83
C ILE A 264 -0.86 -0.94 -12.21
N ILE A 265 -2.06 -0.84 -11.63
CA ILE A 265 -2.73 -2.01 -11.01
C ILE A 265 -3.22 -3.00 -12.08
N ALA A 266 -3.72 -2.50 -13.21
CA ALA A 266 -4.10 -3.36 -14.34
C ALA A 266 -2.90 -4.17 -14.87
N GLY A 267 -1.74 -3.53 -15.08
CA GLY A 267 -0.54 -4.23 -15.55
C GLY A 267 0.09 -5.16 -14.51
N LEU A 268 -0.04 -4.85 -13.23
CA LEU A 268 0.28 -5.77 -12.14
C LEU A 268 -0.62 -7.01 -12.23
N GLY A 269 -1.95 -6.84 -12.30
CA GLY A 269 -2.89 -7.95 -12.48
C GLY A 269 -2.58 -8.82 -13.70
N LEU A 270 -2.31 -8.21 -14.85
CA LEU A 270 -1.89 -8.90 -16.08
C LEU A 270 -0.55 -9.66 -15.93
N SER A 271 0.35 -9.18 -15.06
CA SER A 271 1.60 -9.88 -14.74
C SER A 271 1.35 -11.11 -13.87
N LEU A 272 0.34 -11.08 -12.99
CA LEU A 272 -0.09 -12.21 -12.16
C LEU A 272 -1.02 -13.19 -12.90
N GLY A 273 -1.39 -12.91 -14.16
CA GLY A 273 -2.32 -13.71 -14.94
C GLY A 273 -3.80 -13.49 -14.59
N ILE A 274 -4.15 -12.30 -14.09
CA ILE A 274 -5.52 -11.89 -13.77
C ILE A 274 -6.16 -11.24 -15.01
N ASP A 275 -7.37 -11.67 -15.36
CA ASP A 275 -8.15 -11.06 -16.44
C ASP A 275 -8.68 -9.68 -16.01
N ILE A 276 -8.33 -8.63 -16.75
CA ILE A 276 -8.79 -7.26 -16.49
C ILE A 276 -10.11 -7.00 -17.22
N LEU A 277 -11.19 -6.78 -16.47
CA LEU A 277 -12.54 -6.61 -17.01
C LEU A 277 -12.79 -5.17 -17.50
N GLU A 278 -13.55 -5.05 -18.58
CA GLU A 278 -14.14 -3.77 -18.98
C GLU A 278 -15.22 -3.30 -17.97
N ALA A 279 -15.15 -2.05 -17.55
CA ALA A 279 -16.18 -1.37 -16.76
C ALA A 279 -16.41 0.05 -17.32
N PRO A 280 -17.41 0.28 -18.18
CA PRO A 280 -17.65 1.57 -18.82
C PRO A 280 -17.77 2.72 -17.81
N GLY A 281 -17.02 3.81 -18.01
CA GLY A 281 -16.99 4.94 -17.06
C GLY A 281 -16.12 4.74 -15.82
N ALA A 282 -15.40 3.62 -15.69
CA ALA A 282 -14.37 3.46 -14.66
C ALA A 282 -13.09 4.23 -15.04
N THR A 283 -13.03 5.53 -14.73
CA THR A 283 -11.87 6.39 -15.01
C THR A 283 -10.77 6.31 -13.95
N GLY A 284 -11.10 5.90 -12.72
CA GLY A 284 -10.19 5.92 -11.57
C GLY A 284 -10.19 7.24 -10.80
N ASP A 285 -10.28 8.37 -11.49
CA ASP A 285 -10.39 9.72 -10.92
C ASP A 285 -11.79 10.04 -10.34
N TYR A 286 -12.01 11.28 -9.89
CA TYR A 286 -13.29 11.77 -9.34
C TYR A 286 -14.50 11.67 -10.29
N ARG A 287 -14.32 11.34 -11.58
CA ARG A 287 -15.41 11.10 -12.53
C ARG A 287 -15.80 9.62 -12.61
N THR A 288 -15.15 8.74 -11.84
CA THR A 288 -15.30 7.29 -11.96
C THR A 288 -16.70 6.83 -11.56
N LEU A 289 -17.27 5.92 -12.35
CA LEU A 289 -18.59 5.36 -12.10
C LEU A 289 -18.50 4.07 -11.26
N LEU A 290 -18.72 4.16 -9.95
CA LEU A 290 -18.62 3.01 -9.03
C LEU A 290 -19.65 1.91 -9.34
N THR A 291 -20.89 2.28 -9.69
CA THR A 291 -21.96 1.35 -10.12
C THR A 291 -21.52 0.43 -11.26
N SER A 292 -20.75 0.96 -12.21
CA SER A 292 -20.24 0.19 -13.35
C SER A 292 -19.20 -0.86 -12.92
N LYS A 293 -18.29 -0.49 -12.01
CA LYS A 293 -17.30 -1.42 -11.42
C LYS A 293 -17.99 -2.54 -10.64
N ALA A 294 -18.96 -2.19 -9.79
CA ALA A 294 -19.75 -3.15 -9.03
C ALA A 294 -20.52 -4.12 -9.95
N THR A 295 -21.15 -3.58 -11.01
CA THR A 295 -21.88 -4.38 -12.01
C THR A 295 -20.95 -5.34 -12.76
N ALA A 296 -19.78 -4.88 -13.20
CA ALA A 296 -18.82 -5.72 -13.92
C ALA A 296 -18.33 -6.90 -13.06
N ILE A 297 -17.95 -6.64 -11.81
CA ILE A 297 -17.53 -7.67 -10.85
C ILE A 297 -18.68 -8.62 -10.53
N ALA A 298 -19.89 -8.13 -10.24
CA ALA A 298 -21.04 -8.98 -9.97
C ALA A 298 -21.35 -9.91 -11.15
N ARG A 299 -21.36 -9.39 -12.39
CA ARG A 299 -21.58 -10.22 -13.60
C ARG A 299 -20.52 -11.29 -13.79
N ALA A 300 -19.24 -10.95 -13.61
CA ALA A 300 -18.14 -11.91 -13.69
C ALA A 300 -18.21 -13.01 -12.61
N LEU A 301 -18.65 -12.66 -11.40
CA LEU A 301 -18.86 -13.58 -10.28
C LEU A 301 -20.19 -14.34 -10.35
N SER A 302 -21.14 -13.94 -11.20
CA SER A 302 -22.43 -14.64 -11.38
C SER A 302 -22.54 -15.46 -12.66
N ALA A 303 -21.56 -15.41 -13.58
CA ALA A 303 -21.55 -16.27 -14.75
C ALA A 303 -21.54 -17.77 -14.35
N PRO A 304 -22.32 -18.65 -15.04
CA PRO A 304 -23.05 -18.40 -16.29
C PRO A 304 -24.46 -17.77 -16.15
N VAL A 305 -24.96 -17.49 -14.93
CA VAL A 305 -26.30 -16.89 -14.73
C VAL A 305 -26.41 -15.51 -15.36
N ASN A 306 -25.32 -14.73 -15.29
CA ASN A 306 -25.15 -13.48 -16.02
C ASN A 306 -24.01 -13.61 -17.03
N SER A 307 -24.09 -12.95 -18.20
CA SER A 307 -22.96 -12.91 -19.12
C SER A 307 -21.81 -12.07 -18.56
N CYS A 308 -20.62 -12.66 -18.57
CA CYS A 308 -19.39 -12.03 -18.12
C CYS A 308 -19.03 -10.81 -18.99
N PRO A 309 -18.48 -9.72 -18.42
CA PRO A 309 -17.87 -8.65 -19.21
C PRO A 309 -16.72 -9.14 -20.10
N ASN A 310 -16.36 -8.34 -21.10
CA ASN A 310 -15.15 -8.57 -21.87
C ASN A 310 -13.90 -8.33 -21.02
N VAL A 311 -12.77 -8.86 -21.51
CA VAL A 311 -11.45 -8.75 -20.90
C VAL A 311 -10.52 -7.98 -21.83
N PHE A 312 -9.80 -7.02 -21.27
CA PHE A 312 -8.74 -6.25 -21.92
C PHE A 312 -7.51 -7.12 -22.22
N VAL A 313 -7.00 -7.01 -23.46
CA VAL A 313 -5.83 -7.76 -23.93
C VAL A 313 -4.74 -6.76 -24.39
N PRO A 314 -3.58 -6.68 -23.70
CA PRO A 314 -2.47 -5.84 -24.15
C PRO A 314 -1.93 -6.26 -25.52
N GLY A 315 -1.60 -5.29 -26.36
CA GLY A 315 -1.11 -5.48 -27.73
C GLY A 315 -2.19 -5.61 -28.80
N GLU A 316 -3.45 -5.75 -28.39
CA GLU A 316 -4.63 -5.76 -29.26
C GLU A 316 -5.41 -4.45 -29.03
N ASP A 317 -6.06 -3.94 -30.09
CA ASP A 317 -7.03 -2.84 -29.98
C ASP A 317 -8.46 -3.38 -29.70
N GLU A 318 -8.60 -4.70 -29.60
CA GLU A 318 -9.84 -5.44 -29.33
C GLU A 318 -9.87 -6.04 -27.91
N HIS A 319 -11.01 -6.60 -27.53
CA HIS A 319 -11.22 -7.27 -26.25
C HIS A 319 -11.69 -8.71 -26.48
N LYS A 320 -11.24 -9.65 -25.63
CA LYS A 320 -11.72 -11.04 -25.65
C LYS A 320 -12.97 -11.19 -24.76
N PRO A 321 -13.87 -12.15 -25.02
CA PRO A 321 -14.93 -12.47 -24.06
C PRO A 321 -14.36 -12.99 -22.73
N GLY A 322 -15.00 -12.65 -21.62
CA GLY A 322 -14.67 -13.21 -20.31
C GLY A 322 -15.06 -14.69 -20.18
N ARG A 323 -14.63 -15.33 -19.07
CA ARG A 323 -14.86 -16.76 -18.84
C ARG A 323 -16.35 -17.11 -18.81
N SER A 324 -16.75 -18.11 -19.59
CA SER A 324 -18.13 -18.62 -19.66
C SER A 324 -18.66 -19.08 -18.29
N ASP A 325 -17.81 -19.77 -17.54
CA ASP A 325 -18.14 -20.34 -16.24
C ASP A 325 -17.96 -19.33 -15.10
N GLY A 326 -17.53 -18.10 -15.41
CA GLY A 326 -17.21 -17.04 -14.46
C GLY A 326 -15.86 -17.18 -13.76
N TYR A 327 -15.74 -16.43 -12.67
CA TYR A 327 -14.54 -16.31 -11.84
C TYR A 327 -14.87 -16.59 -10.38
N ASP A 328 -13.86 -17.02 -9.61
CA ASP A 328 -13.99 -17.35 -8.19
C ASP A 328 -13.50 -16.22 -7.28
N PHE A 329 -12.71 -15.29 -7.82
CA PHE A 329 -12.19 -14.13 -7.11
C PHE A 329 -12.30 -12.88 -8.01
N GLY A 330 -13.07 -11.88 -7.56
CA GLY A 330 -13.31 -10.63 -8.29
C GLY A 330 -12.77 -9.44 -7.53
N PHE A 331 -11.71 -8.81 -8.05
CA PHE A 331 -11.02 -7.68 -7.43
C PHE A 331 -11.56 -6.35 -7.98
N LEU A 332 -12.23 -5.56 -7.14
CA LEU A 332 -12.79 -4.25 -7.47
C LEU A 332 -11.88 -3.15 -6.91
N HIS A 333 -11.17 -2.42 -7.77
CA HIS A 333 -10.26 -1.34 -7.36
C HIS A 333 -10.94 0.04 -7.37
N ILE A 334 -10.81 0.80 -6.28
CA ILE A 334 -11.38 2.14 -6.11
C ILE A 334 -10.28 3.16 -5.79
N LYS A 335 -9.72 3.78 -6.84
CA LYS A 335 -8.60 4.75 -6.74
C LYS A 335 -8.94 6.13 -6.15
N ALA A 336 -10.14 6.64 -6.42
CA ALA A 336 -10.48 8.05 -6.15
C ALA A 336 -10.41 8.50 -4.67
N ILE A 337 -10.37 7.55 -3.72
CA ILE A 337 -10.25 7.86 -2.29
C ILE A 337 -8.81 8.23 -1.91
N ASP A 338 -7.82 7.60 -2.55
CA ASP A 338 -6.40 7.95 -2.43
C ASP A 338 -6.09 9.33 -3.05
N ASP A 339 -6.69 9.65 -4.20
CA ASP A 339 -6.56 10.99 -4.80
C ASP A 339 -7.01 12.08 -3.82
N ALA A 340 -8.10 11.85 -3.08
CA ALA A 340 -8.58 12.75 -2.04
C ALA A 340 -7.66 12.83 -0.80
N GLY A 341 -6.93 11.75 -0.51
CA GLY A 341 -5.83 11.72 0.45
C GLY A 341 -4.71 12.68 0.04
N HIS A 342 -4.18 12.50 -1.17
CA HIS A 342 -3.14 13.35 -1.76
C HIS A 342 -3.54 14.82 -1.89
N ASP A 343 -4.77 15.11 -2.33
CA ASP A 343 -5.33 16.46 -2.47
C ASP A 343 -5.65 17.12 -1.11
N LYS A 344 -5.47 16.41 0.02
CA LYS A 344 -5.84 16.83 1.38
C LYS A 344 -7.33 17.16 1.54
N ALA A 345 -8.16 16.58 0.69
CA ALA A 345 -9.58 16.88 0.56
C ALA A 345 -10.41 16.05 1.58
N SER A 346 -10.26 16.35 2.87
CA SER A 346 -10.89 15.58 3.97
C SER A 346 -12.39 15.36 3.82
N ILE A 347 -13.14 16.38 3.38
CA ILE A 347 -14.58 16.29 3.10
C ILE A 347 -14.85 15.39 1.89
N PHE A 348 -14.02 15.45 0.84
CA PHE A 348 -14.14 14.55 -0.31
C PHE A 348 -13.90 13.11 0.13
N LYS A 349 -12.86 12.85 0.92
CA LYS A 349 -12.51 11.48 1.35
C LYS A 349 -13.67 10.85 2.13
N ALA A 350 -14.27 11.59 3.08
CA ALA A 350 -15.46 11.14 3.79
C ALA A 350 -16.67 10.91 2.87
N LYS A 351 -17.03 11.87 2.01
CA LYS A 351 -18.17 11.72 1.07
C LYS A 351 -17.93 10.70 -0.04
N GLY A 352 -16.67 10.47 -0.40
CA GLY A 352 -16.25 9.40 -1.31
C GLY A 352 -16.45 8.03 -0.68
N LEU A 353 -16.18 7.88 0.62
CA LEU A 353 -16.44 6.65 1.36
C LEU A 353 -17.94 6.35 1.48
N GLU A 354 -18.81 7.36 1.64
CA GLU A 354 -20.28 7.17 1.51
C GLU A 354 -20.69 6.67 0.12
N ALA A 355 -20.04 7.18 -0.93
CA ALA A 355 -20.27 6.71 -2.30
C ALA A 355 -19.74 5.29 -2.54
N VAL A 356 -18.63 4.90 -1.90
CA VAL A 356 -18.16 3.50 -1.86
C VAL A 356 -19.17 2.61 -1.15
N ASP A 357 -19.68 3.01 0.01
CA ASP A 357 -20.69 2.27 0.76
C ASP A 357 -21.96 1.99 -0.06
N ARG A 358 -22.48 3.02 -0.76
CA ARG A 358 -23.60 2.83 -1.70
C ARG A 358 -23.27 1.83 -2.82
N ALA A 359 -22.03 1.81 -3.31
CA ALA A 359 -21.60 0.83 -4.31
C ALA A 359 -21.46 -0.60 -3.74
N ILE A 360 -21.10 -0.74 -2.47
CA ILE A 360 -21.16 -2.03 -1.74
C ILE A 360 -22.60 -2.53 -1.68
N GLY A 361 -23.57 -1.68 -1.34
CA GLY A 361 -24.99 -2.04 -1.36
C GLY A 361 -25.46 -2.54 -2.74
N GLN A 362 -25.07 -1.84 -3.82
CA GLN A 362 -25.36 -2.27 -5.20
C GLN A 362 -24.71 -3.62 -5.54
N LEU A 363 -23.43 -3.82 -5.18
CA LEU A 363 -22.71 -5.08 -5.36
C LEU A 363 -23.39 -6.23 -4.61
N GLY A 364 -23.75 -6.01 -3.34
CA GLY A 364 -24.46 -6.97 -2.50
C GLY A 364 -25.81 -7.37 -3.09
N ARG A 365 -26.61 -6.40 -3.56
CA ARG A 365 -27.89 -6.65 -4.23
C ARG A 365 -27.72 -7.52 -5.49
N LEU A 366 -26.76 -7.19 -6.35
CA LEU A 366 -26.51 -7.92 -7.60
C LEU A 366 -26.03 -9.36 -7.34
N LEU A 367 -25.14 -9.55 -6.37
CA LEU A 367 -24.67 -10.89 -5.98
C LEU A 367 -25.80 -11.69 -5.30
N TRP A 368 -26.65 -11.05 -4.50
CA TRP A 368 -27.75 -11.74 -3.80
C TRP A 368 -28.79 -12.31 -4.77
N GLN A 369 -29.08 -11.59 -5.84
CA GLN A 369 -29.92 -12.08 -6.95
C GLN A 369 -29.38 -13.38 -7.57
N ALA A 370 -28.06 -13.57 -7.60
CA ALA A 370 -27.42 -14.80 -8.08
C ALA A 370 -27.31 -15.89 -6.99
N GLU A 371 -26.99 -15.56 -5.73
CA GLU A 371 -26.93 -16.54 -4.62
C GLU A 371 -28.30 -17.16 -4.33
N SER A 372 -29.38 -16.39 -4.50
CA SER A 372 -30.76 -16.86 -4.34
C SER A 372 -31.16 -17.96 -5.34
N THR A 373 -30.38 -18.21 -6.40
CA THR A 373 -30.56 -19.37 -7.29
C THR A 373 -30.07 -20.69 -6.68
N GLY A 374 -29.30 -20.64 -5.59
CA GLY A 374 -28.65 -21.79 -4.96
C GLY A 374 -27.36 -22.26 -5.63
N ALA A 375 -26.95 -21.67 -6.77
CA ALA A 375 -25.76 -22.09 -7.51
C ALA A 375 -24.43 -21.59 -6.90
N PHE A 376 -24.48 -20.54 -6.08
CA PHE A 376 -23.30 -19.83 -5.57
C PHE A 376 -23.38 -19.60 -4.06
N GLN A 377 -22.22 -19.33 -3.46
CA GLN A 377 -22.10 -18.80 -2.10
C GLN A 377 -21.06 -17.68 -2.13
N TYR A 378 -21.49 -16.44 -1.91
CA TYR A 378 -20.60 -15.29 -2.00
C TYR A 378 -20.02 -14.87 -0.64
N TYR A 379 -18.84 -14.29 -0.74
CA TYR A 379 -18.06 -13.73 0.35
C TYR A 379 -17.67 -12.30 -0.04
N ILE A 380 -17.91 -11.33 0.83
CA ILE A 380 -17.49 -9.94 0.60
C ILE A 380 -16.30 -9.65 1.51
N CYS A 381 -15.21 -9.18 0.90
CA CYS A 381 -13.99 -8.75 1.57
C CYS A 381 -13.75 -7.27 1.26
N VAL A 382 -13.44 -6.45 2.27
CA VAL A 382 -13.13 -5.03 2.09
C VAL A 382 -11.87 -4.65 2.87
N THR A 383 -10.98 -3.91 2.22
CA THR A 383 -9.77 -3.31 2.82
C THR A 383 -9.26 -2.18 1.91
N GLY A 384 -8.13 -1.57 2.27
CA GLY A 384 -7.30 -0.77 1.37
C GLY A 384 -5.92 -1.38 1.17
N ASP A 385 -5.15 -0.88 0.21
CA ASP A 385 -3.77 -1.31 -0.02
C ASP A 385 -2.74 -0.51 0.78
N HIS A 386 -3.05 0.70 1.23
CA HIS A 386 -2.23 1.50 2.16
C HIS A 386 -3.09 2.61 2.81
N SER A 387 -2.44 3.41 3.66
CA SER A 387 -3.01 4.62 4.25
C SER A 387 -2.47 5.85 3.51
N THR A 388 -3.36 6.78 3.15
CA THR A 388 -2.99 8.09 2.58
C THR A 388 -3.66 9.20 3.39
N PRO A 389 -3.09 9.57 4.55
CA PRO A 389 -3.74 10.49 5.45
C PRO A 389 -3.81 11.90 4.87
N VAL A 390 -4.99 12.52 4.91
CA VAL A 390 -5.22 13.86 4.32
C VAL A 390 -4.39 14.95 4.99
N GLU A 391 -3.93 14.73 6.23
CA GLU A 391 -3.01 15.65 6.90
C GLU A 391 -1.62 15.62 6.25
N TYR A 392 -1.15 14.45 5.83
CA TYR A 392 0.15 14.27 5.21
C TYR A 392 0.12 14.61 3.71
N GLY A 393 -0.88 14.11 2.98
CA GLY A 393 -1.00 14.23 1.52
C GLY A 393 -0.11 13.26 0.73
N ASP A 394 0.36 12.20 1.37
CA ASP A 394 1.18 11.15 0.77
C ASP A 394 0.94 9.82 1.52
N HIS A 395 1.41 8.72 0.93
CA HIS A 395 1.31 7.37 1.49
C HIS A 395 2.03 7.30 2.84
N SER A 396 1.47 6.55 3.79
CA SER A 396 1.99 6.42 5.14
C SER A 396 2.05 4.97 5.63
N PHE A 397 2.37 4.76 6.91
CA PHE A 397 2.68 3.45 7.49
C PHE A 397 1.66 2.97 8.53
N GLU A 398 0.59 3.74 8.75
CA GLU A 398 -0.54 3.36 9.58
C GLU A 398 -1.26 2.13 8.95
N PRO A 399 -1.61 1.10 9.76
CA PRO A 399 -2.25 -0.11 9.25
C PRO A 399 -3.70 0.16 8.81
N VAL A 400 -4.17 -0.64 7.86
CA VAL A 400 -5.44 -0.44 7.15
C VAL A 400 -6.52 -1.39 7.72
N PRO A 401 -7.78 -0.95 7.93
CA PRO A 401 -8.84 -1.84 8.41
C PRO A 401 -9.24 -2.86 7.34
N PHE A 402 -9.37 -4.11 7.78
CA PHE A 402 -9.77 -5.26 6.96
C PHE A 402 -11.05 -5.90 7.53
N THR A 403 -11.96 -6.30 6.65
CA THR A 403 -13.15 -7.06 7.02
C THR A 403 -13.53 -8.11 5.97
N LEU A 404 -14.08 -9.24 6.42
CA LEU A 404 -14.53 -10.36 5.57
C LEU A 404 -15.80 -11.02 6.14
N CYS A 405 -16.87 -11.08 5.35
CA CYS A 405 -18.12 -11.74 5.72
C CYS A 405 -18.63 -12.67 4.60
N ARG A 406 -19.70 -13.43 4.89
CA ARG A 406 -20.50 -14.12 3.87
C ARG A 406 -21.64 -13.20 3.44
N LEU A 407 -21.96 -13.16 2.14
CA LEU A 407 -23.01 -12.29 1.60
C LEU A 407 -24.34 -12.48 2.34
N LYS A 408 -24.77 -13.73 2.57
CA LYS A 408 -25.99 -14.02 3.33
C LYS A 408 -26.02 -13.44 4.76
N ASP A 409 -24.87 -13.34 5.43
CA ASP A 409 -24.81 -12.75 6.76
C ASP A 409 -24.83 -11.21 6.67
N PHE A 410 -24.16 -10.61 5.66
CA PHE A 410 -24.31 -9.18 5.32
C PHE A 410 -25.76 -8.80 5.00
N VAL A 411 -26.49 -9.59 4.19
CA VAL A 411 -27.91 -9.34 3.89
C VAL A 411 -28.74 -9.29 5.17
N GLY A 412 -28.42 -10.14 6.16
CA GLY A 412 -29.06 -10.10 7.48
C GLY A 412 -28.73 -8.84 8.28
N ALA A 413 -27.45 -8.48 8.36
CA ALA A 413 -26.98 -7.29 9.08
C ALA A 413 -27.46 -5.97 8.44
N ALA A 414 -27.61 -5.93 7.12
CA ALA A 414 -28.10 -4.78 6.35
C ALA A 414 -29.64 -4.65 6.35
N GLY A 415 -30.35 -5.22 7.33
CA GLY A 415 -31.81 -5.07 7.45
C GLY A 415 -32.65 -6.10 6.68
N GLY A 416 -32.03 -7.12 6.10
CA GLY A 416 -32.71 -8.23 5.43
C GLY A 416 -32.88 -8.06 3.92
N GLU A 417 -33.38 -9.12 3.28
CA GLU A 417 -33.52 -9.22 1.82
C GLU A 417 -34.40 -8.09 1.23
N SER A 418 -35.51 -7.73 1.89
CA SER A 418 -36.39 -6.66 1.41
C SER A 418 -35.66 -5.32 1.31
N HIS A 419 -34.87 -4.95 2.32
CA HIS A 419 -34.09 -3.71 2.31
C HIS A 419 -33.00 -3.73 1.22
N LEU A 420 -32.29 -4.86 1.10
CA LEU A 420 -31.25 -4.99 0.06
C LEU A 420 -31.83 -4.88 -1.36
N LEU A 421 -33.05 -5.38 -1.59
CA LEU A 421 -33.77 -5.27 -2.87
C LEU A 421 -34.33 -3.87 -3.16
N GLU A 422 -34.42 -2.98 -2.16
CA GLU A 422 -34.77 -1.56 -2.35
C GLU A 422 -33.57 -0.74 -2.84
N THR A 423 -32.33 -1.16 -2.59
CA THR A 423 -31.09 -0.46 -3.00
C THR A 423 -31.05 -0.18 -4.51
N SER A 424 -31.28 1.08 -4.92
CA SER A 424 -31.28 1.48 -6.34
C SER A 424 -29.98 1.07 -7.04
N LEU A 425 -30.13 0.42 -8.20
CA LEU A 425 -29.05 0.04 -9.11
C LEU A 425 -28.70 1.16 -10.11
N ASP A 426 -29.32 2.34 -9.98
CA ASP A 426 -29.09 3.45 -10.89
C ASP A 426 -27.65 3.97 -10.75
N PRO A 427 -27.00 4.36 -11.88
CA PRO A 427 -25.69 4.98 -11.84
C PRO A 427 -25.71 6.28 -11.04
N PHE A 428 -24.71 6.48 -10.17
CA PHE A 428 -24.53 7.73 -9.43
C PHE A 428 -23.09 8.25 -9.57
N PRO A 429 -22.88 9.58 -9.65
CA PRO A 429 -21.54 10.16 -9.65
C PRO A 429 -20.94 10.13 -8.24
N LEU A 430 -19.61 10.21 -8.15
CA LEU A 430 -18.96 10.62 -6.92
C LEU A 430 -19.43 12.04 -6.50
N PRO A 431 -19.34 12.40 -5.20
CA PRO A 431 -19.64 13.74 -4.74
C PRO A 431 -18.82 14.79 -5.50
N THR A 432 -19.42 15.97 -5.73
CA THR A 432 -18.71 17.14 -6.25
C THR A 432 -18.53 18.14 -5.11
N ILE A 433 -17.28 18.44 -4.75
CA ILE A 433 -16.99 19.57 -3.86
C ILE A 433 -17.23 20.87 -4.61
N LYS A 434 -17.90 21.82 -3.95
CA LYS A 434 -18.03 23.18 -4.48
C LYS A 434 -16.79 23.99 -4.15
N SER A 435 -16.30 24.75 -5.12
CA SER A 435 -15.21 25.70 -4.89
C SER A 435 -15.65 26.71 -3.81
N GLY A 436 -14.93 26.75 -2.68
CA GLY A 436 -15.28 27.58 -1.53
C GLY A 436 -16.02 26.87 -0.38
N GLU A 437 -16.26 25.55 -0.45
CA GLU A 437 -16.52 24.76 0.76
C GLU A 437 -15.22 24.75 1.60
N ASP A 438 -15.24 25.48 2.72
CA ASP A 438 -14.10 25.57 3.61
C ASP A 438 -13.84 24.21 4.28
N LEU A 439 -12.60 23.73 4.24
CA LEU A 439 -12.14 22.49 4.88
C LEU A 439 -12.22 22.54 6.43
N SER A 440 -12.86 23.57 6.98
CA SER A 440 -13.14 23.79 8.40
C SER A 440 -14.61 24.10 8.72
N THR A 441 -15.53 24.18 7.74
CA THR A 441 -16.96 24.09 8.08
C THR A 441 -17.22 22.71 8.67
N ASP A 442 -17.94 22.66 9.80
CA ASP A 442 -18.32 21.41 10.43
C ASP A 442 -18.89 20.47 9.36
N TYR A 443 -18.26 19.30 9.22
CA TYR A 443 -18.93 18.19 8.55
C TYR A 443 -20.19 17.94 9.37
N SER A 444 -21.31 18.46 8.89
CA SER A 444 -22.57 18.29 9.58
C SER A 444 -22.88 16.81 9.52
N SER A 445 -22.57 16.10 10.59
CA SER A 445 -23.30 14.91 10.97
C SER A 445 -24.76 15.32 10.94
N GLN A 446 -25.47 14.94 9.88
CA GLN A 446 -26.93 14.99 9.95
C GLN A 446 -27.29 14.03 11.07
N ASP A 447 -27.83 14.63 12.13
CA ASP A 447 -27.73 14.08 13.46
C ASP A 447 -28.46 12.73 13.60
N GLU A 448 -28.00 11.97 14.59
CA GLU A 448 -28.77 10.93 15.30
C GLU A 448 -29.26 9.69 14.54
N ASN A 449 -29.04 9.54 13.22
CA ASN A 449 -29.57 8.39 12.45
C ASN A 449 -28.54 7.47 11.75
N ARG A 450 -27.28 7.39 12.25
CA ARG A 450 -26.57 6.10 12.19
C ARG A 450 -27.38 5.15 13.07
N GLY A 451 -28.14 4.23 12.45
CA GLY A 451 -28.90 3.22 13.19
C GLY A 451 -27.93 2.39 14.02
N LYS A 452 -27.87 2.65 15.33
CA LYS A 452 -26.88 2.06 16.22
C LYS A 452 -27.11 0.55 16.35
N GLN A 453 -26.35 -0.23 15.58
CA GLN A 453 -26.06 -1.60 15.95
C GLN A 453 -25.12 -1.54 17.14
N ASP A 454 -25.67 -1.53 18.35
CA ASP A 454 -24.90 -1.58 19.60
C ASP A 454 -24.23 -2.97 19.82
N GLN A 455 -24.44 -3.92 18.90
CA GLN A 455 -23.91 -5.28 18.93
C GLN A 455 -23.65 -5.78 17.51
N ALA A 456 -22.60 -6.60 17.34
CA ALA A 456 -22.32 -7.29 16.09
C ALA A 456 -23.43 -8.32 15.77
N PHE A 457 -23.87 -8.36 14.52
CA PHE A 457 -24.85 -9.31 14.01
C PHE A 457 -24.33 -10.75 14.09
N LYS A 458 -23.05 -10.97 13.72
CA LYS A 458 -22.41 -12.28 13.66
C LYS A 458 -20.91 -12.18 13.38
N GLY A 459 -20.13 -13.14 13.87
CA GLY A 459 -18.71 -13.25 13.55
C GLY A 459 -17.88 -12.94 14.79
N ASP A 460 -17.10 -11.86 14.75
CA ASP A 460 -16.45 -11.33 15.96
C ASP A 460 -17.29 -10.24 16.67
N THR A 461 -16.65 -9.37 17.45
CA THR A 461 -17.34 -8.37 18.29
C THR A 461 -17.41 -6.97 17.67
N VAL A 462 -16.86 -6.79 16.47
CA VAL A 462 -16.81 -5.50 15.77
C VAL A 462 -18.10 -5.28 14.98
N PHE A 463 -18.65 -4.07 15.07
CA PHE A 463 -19.92 -3.68 14.43
C PHE A 463 -19.85 -2.35 13.65
N GLU A 464 -18.69 -1.71 13.63
CA GLU A 464 -18.38 -0.55 12.78
C GLU A 464 -17.12 -0.84 11.96
N PHE A 465 -17.08 -0.41 10.71
CA PHE A 465 -15.90 -0.54 9.86
C PHE A 465 -15.07 0.74 9.88
N ASN A 466 -14.10 0.79 10.79
CA ASN A 466 -13.08 1.85 10.85
C ASN A 466 -11.77 1.37 11.48
N GLU A 467 -10.73 2.18 11.38
CA GLU A 467 -9.35 1.89 11.84
C GLU A 467 -9.30 1.47 13.32
N ILE A 468 -10.11 2.11 14.18
CA ILE A 468 -10.13 1.87 15.63
C ILE A 468 -11.01 0.66 16.00
N ALA A 469 -12.13 0.48 15.30
CA ALA A 469 -13.04 -0.63 15.54
C ALA A 469 -12.46 -1.96 15.04
N ALA A 470 -11.90 -1.99 13.83
CA ALA A 470 -11.28 -3.18 13.25
C ALA A 470 -10.08 -3.70 14.06
N ALA A 471 -9.38 -2.82 14.79
CA ALA A 471 -8.31 -3.19 15.72
C ALA A 471 -8.75 -4.11 16.87
N ARG A 472 -10.06 -4.23 17.13
CA ARG A 472 -10.66 -5.11 18.15
C ARG A 472 -11.14 -6.46 17.57
N GLY A 473 -11.04 -6.64 16.25
CA GLY A 473 -11.50 -7.84 15.56
C GLY A 473 -10.63 -9.07 15.85
N CYS A 474 -11.17 -10.25 15.59
CA CYS A 474 -10.54 -11.51 15.99
C CYS A 474 -9.25 -11.84 15.20
N LEU A 475 -8.99 -11.16 14.08
CA LEU A 475 -7.74 -11.29 13.33
C LEU A 475 -6.58 -10.51 13.96
N GLY A 476 -6.86 -9.59 14.91
CA GLY A 476 -5.85 -8.73 15.51
C GLY A 476 -5.15 -7.85 14.47
N ARG A 477 -3.81 -7.90 14.43
CA ARG A 477 -2.96 -7.19 13.46
C ARG A 477 -2.10 -8.19 12.69
N PHE A 478 -2.15 -8.16 11.36
CA PHE A 478 -1.51 -9.14 10.47
C PHE A 478 -0.86 -8.47 9.24
N ALA A 479 0.02 -9.18 8.53
CA ALA A 479 0.69 -8.66 7.33
C ALA A 479 -0.10 -8.95 6.04
N GLY A 480 -0.02 -8.07 5.04
CA GLY A 480 -0.75 -8.20 3.77
C GLY A 480 -0.50 -9.53 3.04
N SER A 481 0.70 -10.11 3.17
CA SER A 481 1.06 -11.44 2.68
C SER A 481 0.20 -12.59 3.24
N GLU A 482 -0.42 -12.40 4.40
CA GLU A 482 -1.28 -13.40 5.06
C GLU A 482 -2.74 -13.32 4.58
N MET A 483 -3.13 -12.22 3.92
CA MET A 483 -4.53 -11.91 3.56
C MET A 483 -5.18 -13.02 2.71
N MET A 484 -4.50 -13.51 1.68
CA MET A 484 -5.01 -14.63 0.86
C MET A 484 -5.05 -15.96 1.63
N GLY A 485 -4.26 -16.12 2.69
CA GLY A 485 -4.35 -17.24 3.62
C GLY A 485 -5.62 -17.18 4.48
N ILE A 486 -5.92 -15.99 5.03
CA ILE A 486 -7.14 -15.70 5.80
C ILE A 486 -8.38 -15.95 4.93
N ILE A 487 -8.43 -15.36 3.72
CA ILE A 487 -9.55 -15.55 2.78
C ILE A 487 -9.76 -17.03 2.45
N LYS A 488 -8.70 -17.76 2.05
CA LYS A 488 -8.80 -19.21 1.72
C LYS A 488 -9.22 -20.06 2.94
N THR A 489 -8.88 -19.65 4.16
CA THR A 489 -9.28 -20.36 5.38
C THR A 489 -10.76 -20.10 5.71
N PHE A 490 -11.22 -18.85 5.59
CA PHE A 490 -12.62 -18.48 5.79
C PHE A 490 -13.55 -19.12 4.75
N LEU A 491 -13.12 -19.21 3.49
CA LEU A 491 -13.82 -19.95 2.43
C LEU A 491 -14.03 -21.42 2.77
N LYS A 492 -13.07 -22.07 3.43
CA LYS A 492 -13.15 -23.48 3.83
C LYS A 492 -14.05 -23.67 5.05
N SER A 493 -13.79 -22.90 6.12
CA SER A 493 -14.42 -23.07 7.43
C SER A 493 -14.74 -21.73 8.11
N PRO A 494 -15.87 -21.07 7.78
CA PRO A 494 -16.23 -19.76 8.33
C PRO A 494 -16.34 -19.70 9.88
N ARG A 495 -16.59 -20.85 10.54
CA ARG A 495 -16.77 -20.95 12.01
C ARG A 495 -15.47 -21.15 12.79
N LEU A 496 -14.34 -21.45 12.13
CA LEU A 496 -13.09 -21.80 12.81
C LEU A 496 -12.22 -20.57 13.14
N ILE A 497 -12.37 -19.47 12.39
CA ILE A 497 -11.59 -18.24 12.63
C ILE A 497 -12.12 -17.46 13.84
N THR A 498 -13.42 -17.55 14.14
CA THR A 498 -14.06 -16.89 15.28
C THR A 498 -13.72 -17.47 16.67
N LEU A 499 -12.91 -18.55 16.73
CA LEU A 499 -12.64 -19.28 17.98
C LEU A 499 -11.14 -19.40 18.34
N ASN A 500 -10.21 -19.05 17.44
CA ASN A 500 -8.78 -19.24 17.66
C ASN A 500 -8.05 -17.97 18.13
N SER A 501 -8.66 -17.22 19.05
CA SER A 501 -7.97 -16.23 19.88
C SER A 501 -7.95 -16.69 21.33
N VAL A 502 -6.82 -17.28 21.74
CA VAL A 502 -6.46 -17.75 23.10
C VAL A 502 -7.12 -19.07 23.56
N THR A 503 -6.27 -19.97 24.07
CA THR A 503 -6.56 -21.27 24.74
C THR A 503 -7.38 -22.32 23.97
N ASP A 504 -6.70 -23.24 23.28
CA ASP A 504 -6.53 -24.61 23.79
C ASP A 504 -5.55 -25.45 22.94
N ALA A 505 -4.50 -25.98 23.58
CA ALA A 505 -3.64 -27.01 22.99
C ALA A 505 -4.20 -28.41 23.36
N GLY A 506 -5.34 -28.77 22.78
CA GLY A 506 -5.95 -30.09 22.95
C GLY A 506 -5.18 -31.18 22.20
N GLU A 507 -4.82 -32.26 22.89
CA GLU A 507 -4.08 -33.39 22.32
C GLU A 507 -4.86 -34.08 21.18
N VAL A 508 -4.21 -34.27 20.02
CA VAL A 508 -4.71 -35.13 18.94
C VAL A 508 -3.83 -36.40 18.87
N PRO A 509 -4.41 -37.61 18.85
CA PRO A 509 -3.60 -38.84 18.82
C PRO A 509 -2.83 -39.00 17.51
N LEU A 510 -1.52 -39.22 17.62
CA LEU A 510 -0.64 -39.52 16.48
C LEU A 510 -0.88 -40.93 15.92
N GLN A 511 -1.28 -41.04 14.66
CA GLN A 511 -0.97 -42.18 13.80
C GLN A 511 -0.41 -41.73 12.45
N ASN A 512 0.93 -41.75 12.36
CA ASN A 512 1.80 -41.96 11.19
C ASN A 512 1.51 -41.24 9.86
N GLY A 513 2.37 -40.28 9.46
CA GLY A 513 2.32 -39.74 8.09
C GLY A 513 3.24 -38.56 7.68
N PHE A 514 4.51 -38.51 8.11
CA PHE A 514 5.63 -37.69 7.55
C PHE A 514 5.50 -36.15 7.34
N ASP A 515 6.41 -35.44 8.04
CA ASP A 515 7.22 -34.27 7.63
C ASP A 515 6.60 -33.09 6.85
N GLN A 516 6.16 -32.06 7.60
CA GLN A 516 6.89 -30.77 7.69
C GLN A 516 6.25 -29.88 8.77
N ALA A 517 6.98 -29.60 9.86
CA ALA A 517 6.55 -28.68 10.91
C ALA A 517 7.61 -27.59 11.12
N VAL A 518 7.19 -26.33 11.02
CA VAL A 518 8.03 -25.17 11.32
C VAL A 518 8.12 -25.02 12.85
N SER A 519 9.32 -25.04 13.41
CA SER A 519 9.53 -24.75 14.82
C SER A 519 9.59 -23.23 15.06
N ILE A 520 8.69 -22.73 15.89
CA ILE A 520 8.82 -21.39 16.50
C ILE A 520 9.78 -21.54 17.67
N SER A 521 10.90 -20.79 17.69
CA SER A 521 11.88 -20.85 18.77
C SER A 521 11.50 -19.94 19.94
N ASP A 522 11.91 -20.33 21.15
CA ASP A 522 11.69 -19.55 22.39
C ASP A 522 12.28 -18.13 22.34
N GLU A 523 13.22 -17.86 21.42
CA GLU A 523 13.79 -16.53 21.17
C GLU A 523 12.72 -15.52 20.70
N TRP A 524 11.73 -15.95 19.91
CA TRP A 524 10.67 -15.09 19.39
C TRP A 524 9.76 -14.56 20.51
N LEU A 525 9.47 -15.40 21.50
CA LEU A 525 8.65 -15.04 22.65
C LEU A 525 9.41 -14.09 23.60
N LEU A 526 10.72 -14.31 23.78
CA LEU A 526 11.58 -13.43 24.57
C LEU A 526 11.71 -12.02 23.95
N GLN A 527 11.89 -11.93 22.63
CA GLN A 527 12.06 -10.64 21.92
C GLN A 527 10.83 -9.73 22.07
N ASN A 528 9.62 -10.29 21.92
CA ASN A 528 8.38 -9.53 22.03
C ASN A 528 8.15 -8.98 23.46
N VAL A 529 8.45 -9.79 24.49
CA VAL A 529 8.35 -9.34 25.89
C VAL A 529 9.36 -8.25 26.21
N ILE A 530 10.62 -8.39 25.77
CA ILE A 530 11.68 -7.39 26.01
C ILE A 530 11.36 -6.07 25.31
N SER A 531 10.88 -6.11 24.05
CA SER A 531 10.49 -4.92 23.28
C SER A 531 9.37 -4.15 23.99
N THR A 532 8.32 -4.85 24.43
CA THR A 532 7.17 -4.27 25.14
C THR A 532 7.60 -3.59 26.45
N ILE A 533 8.47 -4.22 27.24
CA ILE A 533 8.98 -3.66 28.50
C ILE A 533 9.84 -2.41 28.26
N TYR A 534 10.65 -2.38 27.20
CA TYR A 534 11.44 -1.20 26.83
C TYR A 534 10.55 -0.04 26.39
N TRP A 535 9.52 -0.30 25.59
CA TRP A 535 8.60 0.72 25.09
C TRP A 535 7.83 1.40 26.24
N CYS A 536 7.28 0.61 27.16
CA CYS A 536 6.60 1.12 28.36
C CYS A 536 7.51 1.98 29.26
N LYS A 537 8.80 1.63 29.39
CA LYS A 537 9.77 2.45 30.14
C LYS A 537 10.11 3.76 29.42
N LEU A 538 10.30 3.72 28.10
CA LEU A 538 10.71 4.90 27.33
C LEU A 538 9.64 6.01 27.41
N VAL A 539 8.36 5.64 27.22
CA VAL A 539 7.20 6.53 27.36
C VAL A 539 7.09 7.08 28.79
N GLY A 540 7.28 6.22 29.80
CA GLY A 540 7.27 6.64 31.21
C GLY A 540 8.32 7.71 31.52
N THR A 541 9.55 7.56 31.02
CA THR A 541 10.60 8.58 31.22
C THR A 541 10.37 9.88 30.44
N MET A 542 9.73 9.84 29.26
CA MET A 542 9.39 11.05 28.51
C MET A 542 8.30 11.88 29.20
N ASP A 543 7.24 11.24 29.71
CA ASP A 543 6.19 11.92 30.49
C ASP A 543 6.76 12.58 31.76
N GLN A 544 7.70 11.91 32.44
CA GLN A 544 8.35 12.46 33.64
C GLN A 544 9.25 13.68 33.34
N GLN A 545 9.95 13.70 32.21
CA GLN A 545 10.78 14.86 31.79
C GLN A 545 9.95 16.05 31.31
N LEU A 546 8.83 15.80 30.62
CA LEU A 546 7.92 16.85 30.16
C LEU A 546 7.24 17.56 31.35
N ARG A 547 6.82 16.81 32.38
CA ARG A 547 6.24 17.39 33.61
C ARG A 547 7.23 18.26 34.37
N HIS A 548 8.49 17.84 34.51
CA HIS A 548 9.51 18.67 35.17
C HIS A 548 9.88 19.95 34.41
N SER A 549 9.70 20.00 33.08
CA SER A 549 9.89 21.24 32.32
C SER A 549 8.74 22.24 32.48
N ALA A 550 7.53 21.77 32.79
CA ALA A 550 6.34 22.62 32.91
C ALA A 550 6.27 23.42 34.24
N GLU A 551 6.90 22.92 35.32
CA GLU A 551 6.80 23.53 36.65
C GLU A 551 7.84 24.63 36.94
N GLY A 552 8.85 24.81 36.07
CA GLY A 552 9.96 25.76 36.28
C GLY A 552 9.65 27.25 36.00
N GLY A 553 8.45 27.59 35.52
CA GLY A 553 8.14 28.91 34.97
C GLY A 553 7.19 29.79 35.78
N ARG A 554 7.62 30.37 36.91
CA ARG A 554 6.89 31.47 37.58
C ARG A 554 7.83 32.55 38.17
N ARG A 555 7.39 33.81 38.06
CA ARG A 555 8.07 35.10 38.42
C ARG A 555 9.11 35.56 37.38
N GLU A 556 9.27 36.85 37.06
CA GLU A 556 8.63 38.09 37.54
C GLU A 556 8.63 39.18 36.42
N LYS A 557 7.88 40.29 36.57
CA LYS A 557 7.83 41.41 35.61
C LYS A 557 8.72 42.60 36.03
N SER A 558 9.46 43.21 35.09
CA SER A 558 9.73 44.66 35.09
C SER A 558 10.30 45.16 33.73
N GLN A 559 10.24 46.49 33.51
CA GLN A 559 10.62 47.20 32.27
C GLN A 559 12.15 47.38 32.12
N GLU A 560 12.68 47.50 30.89
CA GLU A 560 12.93 48.78 30.17
C GLU A 560 13.99 48.62 29.04
N ASN A 561 14.00 49.54 28.06
CA ASN A 561 14.83 49.47 26.85
C ASN A 561 16.31 49.87 27.08
N ARG A 562 17.24 49.20 26.39
CA ARG A 562 18.44 49.81 25.74
C ARG A 562 19.14 48.81 24.80
N GLU A 563 19.45 49.24 23.58
CA GLU A 563 20.26 48.50 22.61
C GLU A 563 21.77 48.62 22.91
N TRP A 564 22.56 47.58 22.60
CA TRP A 564 23.94 47.70 22.08
C TRP A 564 24.35 46.46 21.26
N VAL A 565 25.32 46.66 20.37
CA VAL A 565 25.83 45.80 19.29
C VAL A 565 27.30 45.43 19.59
N TRP A 566 27.84 44.22 19.38
CA TRP A 566 27.40 43.00 18.65
C TRP A 566 28.02 41.72 19.28
N GLY A 567 27.64 40.51 18.79
CA GLY A 567 28.37 39.26 19.12
C GLY A 567 27.60 37.98 18.74
N GLY A 568 28.11 37.22 17.77
CA GLY A 568 27.36 36.12 17.15
C GLY A 568 27.25 34.83 17.97
N CYS A 569 26.04 34.25 17.97
CA CYS A 569 25.83 32.81 18.05
C CYS A 569 24.51 32.49 17.33
N GLU A 570 24.57 31.74 16.23
CA GLU A 570 23.37 31.37 15.48
C GLU A 570 22.47 30.46 16.33
N ARG A 571 21.16 30.72 16.32
CA ARG A 571 20.18 29.75 16.80
C ARG A 571 20.24 28.53 15.90
N THR A 572 20.82 27.43 16.38
CA THR A 572 20.68 26.11 15.76
C THR A 572 19.21 25.69 15.81
N ASN A 573 18.54 25.91 14.68
CA ASN A 573 17.17 25.49 14.45
C ASN A 573 17.18 23.96 14.32
N ILE A 574 16.84 23.23 15.39
CA ILE A 574 16.81 21.75 15.39
C ILE A 574 15.57 21.29 14.62
N ASN A 575 15.69 21.33 13.30
CA ASN A 575 14.76 20.75 12.33
C ASN A 575 15.51 19.79 11.39
N ASP A 576 16.55 19.13 11.90
CA ASP A 576 17.39 18.19 11.14
C ASP A 576 17.14 16.74 11.56
N ASN A 577 16.07 16.16 11.02
CA ASN A 577 15.69 14.75 11.22
C ASN A 577 16.86 13.77 10.92
N ARG A 578 17.88 14.18 10.16
CA ARG A 578 19.07 13.35 9.87
C ARG A 578 19.81 12.90 11.13
N LEU A 579 19.74 13.61 12.25
CA LEU A 579 20.41 13.18 13.49
C LEU A 579 19.69 12.00 14.15
N LEU A 580 18.35 12.03 14.19
CA LEU A 580 17.50 10.93 14.66
C LEU A 580 17.63 9.69 13.75
N TYR A 581 17.61 9.89 12.43
CA TYR A 581 17.87 8.80 11.48
C TYR A 581 19.27 8.19 11.65
N LYS A 582 20.32 8.99 11.87
CA LYS A 582 21.68 8.48 12.12
C LYS A 582 21.81 7.73 13.45
N LEU A 583 21.14 8.17 14.51
CA LEU A 583 21.13 7.48 15.81
C LEU A 583 20.44 6.11 15.72
N ASN A 584 19.27 6.02 15.06
CA ASN A 584 18.63 4.73 14.80
C ASN A 584 19.50 3.82 13.90
N PHE A 585 20.13 4.37 12.86
CA PHE A 585 20.98 3.60 11.95
C PHE A 585 22.23 3.03 12.64
N LEU A 586 22.84 3.77 13.59
CA LEU A 586 23.99 3.27 14.37
C LEU A 586 23.60 2.18 15.37
N MET A 587 22.43 2.30 16.01
CA MET A 587 21.91 1.27 16.94
C MET A 587 21.65 -0.07 16.23
N ILE A 588 21.20 -0.03 14.97
CA ILE A 588 20.94 -1.22 14.14
C ILE A 588 22.25 -1.88 13.64
N GLN A 589 23.37 -1.14 13.59
CA GLN A 589 24.69 -1.66 13.18
C GLN A 589 25.44 -2.42 14.28
N MET A 590 24.90 -2.58 15.49
CA MET A 590 25.50 -3.45 16.52
C MET A 590 25.36 -4.93 16.11
N ASN A 591 26.48 -5.52 15.72
CA ASN A 591 26.59 -6.89 15.20
C ASN A 591 25.93 -7.92 16.14
N GLN A 592 24.96 -8.69 15.63
CA GLN A 592 24.10 -9.60 16.40
C GLN A 592 24.88 -10.60 17.26
N ARG A 593 26.09 -11.00 16.85
CA ARG A 593 26.97 -11.88 17.64
C ARG A 593 27.39 -11.28 18.98
N THR A 594 27.60 -9.97 19.05
CA THR A 594 28.05 -9.28 20.28
C THR A 594 26.93 -9.22 21.32
N LEU A 595 25.67 -9.05 20.89
CA LEU A 595 24.52 -9.06 21.78
C LEU A 595 24.26 -10.47 22.35
N LEU A 596 24.33 -11.50 21.50
CA LEU A 596 24.17 -12.90 21.93
C LEU A 596 25.27 -13.36 22.91
N GLN A 597 26.53 -12.94 22.72
CA GLN A 597 27.63 -13.28 23.62
C GLN A 597 27.49 -12.66 25.02
N LEU A 598 26.90 -11.46 25.12
CA LEU A 598 26.60 -10.84 26.42
C LEU A 598 25.47 -11.62 27.14
N ILE A 599 24.39 -11.95 26.42
CA ILE A 599 23.19 -12.60 27.00
C ILE A 599 23.47 -14.06 27.41
N THR A 600 24.28 -14.80 26.65
CA THR A 600 24.62 -16.20 26.97
C THR A 600 25.58 -16.37 28.15
N SER A 601 26.15 -15.28 28.68
CA SER A 601 27.08 -15.31 29.81
C SER A 601 26.41 -15.28 31.20
N SER A 602 25.10 -14.94 31.28
CA SER A 602 24.37 -14.78 32.56
C SER A 602 23.28 -15.85 32.76
N GLU A 603 23.70 -16.96 33.38
CA GLU A 603 22.93 -18.05 34.02
C GLU A 603 21.53 -18.46 33.54
N ARG A 604 21.42 -19.77 33.24
CA ARG A 604 20.16 -20.54 33.29
C ARG A 604 19.64 -20.61 34.73
N ARG A 605 18.35 -20.31 34.96
CA ARG A 605 17.56 -20.89 36.07
C ARG A 605 16.06 -20.85 35.76
N TYR A 606 15.37 -21.98 35.96
CA TYR A 606 13.93 -22.15 35.74
C TYR A 606 13.11 -21.40 36.79
N LEU A 607 11.94 -20.86 36.40
CA LEU A 607 10.89 -20.40 37.32
C LEU A 607 9.50 -20.65 36.73
N THR A 608 8.78 -21.61 37.30
CA THR A 608 7.37 -21.90 37.02
C THR A 608 6.49 -21.08 37.96
N PHE A 609 5.50 -20.34 37.44
CA PHE A 609 4.52 -19.63 38.27
C PHE A 609 3.10 -20.19 38.04
N ARG A 610 2.48 -20.69 39.10
CA ARG A 610 1.02 -20.88 39.19
C ARG A 610 0.43 -19.66 39.90
N VAL A 611 -0.63 -19.07 39.36
CA VAL A 611 -1.41 -18.03 40.04
C VAL A 611 -2.51 -18.69 40.85
N ALA A 612 -2.59 -18.37 42.14
CA ALA A 612 -3.71 -18.71 43.01
C ALA A 612 -4.56 -17.46 43.28
N GLN A 613 -5.86 -17.66 43.53
CA GLN A 613 -6.83 -16.58 43.74
C GLN A 613 -6.71 -15.91 45.13
N PRO A 614 -7.22 -14.68 45.31
CA PRO A 614 -7.04 -13.90 46.54
C PRO A 614 -8.04 -14.26 47.64
N LEU A 615 -7.62 -14.10 48.90
CA LEU A 615 -8.47 -14.04 50.10
C LEU A 615 -7.90 -12.98 51.07
N ASP A 616 -8.76 -12.53 51.98
CA ASP A 616 -8.73 -11.20 52.62
C ASP A 616 -7.71 -10.94 53.76
N ASP A 617 -7.62 -9.64 54.08
CA ASP A 617 -7.04 -8.92 55.23
C ASP A 617 -6.68 -9.70 56.52
N SER A 618 -5.47 -9.42 57.05
CA SER A 618 -5.25 -8.92 58.44
C SER A 618 -3.76 -8.67 58.76
N ASP A 619 -3.49 -7.79 59.73
CA ASP A 619 -2.14 -7.38 60.18
C ASP A 619 -1.35 -8.48 60.94
N GLU A 620 -0.05 -8.63 60.67
CA GLU A 620 1.07 -8.49 61.65
C GLU A 620 2.45 -8.98 61.13
N GLN A 621 3.32 -8.02 60.77
CA GLN A 621 4.77 -7.90 61.04
C GLN A 621 5.83 -9.05 60.89
N VAL A 622 6.74 -8.84 59.90
CA VAL A 622 8.22 -9.13 59.80
C VAL A 622 8.80 -10.57 59.84
N PRO A 623 10.08 -10.83 59.43
CA PRO A 623 10.99 -10.14 58.46
C PRO A 623 11.70 -11.09 57.43
N PHE A 624 12.57 -10.51 56.58
CA PHE A 624 13.69 -11.07 55.75
C PHE A 624 13.48 -11.27 54.23
N ALA A 625 14.16 -10.42 53.43
CA ALA A 625 15.05 -10.78 52.30
C ALA A 625 15.40 -9.53 51.44
N LEU A 626 16.28 -8.64 51.92
CA LEU A 626 16.70 -7.44 51.16
C LEU A 626 18.23 -7.27 51.15
N CYS A 627 18.91 -8.27 50.60
CA CYS A 627 20.35 -8.19 50.30
C CYS A 627 20.70 -9.09 49.11
N HIS A 628 20.54 -8.58 47.88
CA HIS A 628 21.29 -9.00 46.68
C HIS A 628 21.03 -8.13 45.43
N LEU A 629 20.02 -7.24 45.43
CA LEU A 629 19.70 -6.40 44.26
C LEU A 629 20.67 -5.21 44.00
N LYS A 630 21.62 -4.90 44.90
CA LYS A 630 22.50 -3.73 44.75
C LYS A 630 23.69 -3.96 43.80
N ASP A 631 24.24 -5.16 43.75
CA ASP A 631 25.48 -5.41 43.00
C ASP A 631 25.26 -5.48 41.48
N THR A 632 24.11 -6.02 41.05
CA THR A 632 23.71 -6.06 39.63
C THR A 632 23.50 -4.66 39.04
N VAL A 633 22.88 -3.75 39.80
CA VAL A 633 22.65 -2.35 39.38
C VAL A 633 23.98 -1.59 39.28
N GLY A 634 24.91 -1.82 40.21
CA GLY A 634 26.25 -1.23 40.17
C GLY A 634 27.13 -1.73 39.02
N ALA A 635 26.88 -2.92 38.47
CA ALA A 635 27.59 -3.42 37.29
C ALA A 635 27.12 -2.70 36.01
N VAL A 636 25.81 -2.59 35.79
CA VAL A 636 25.22 -1.98 34.59
C VAL A 636 25.57 -0.49 34.45
N GLY A 637 25.59 0.25 35.58
CA GLY A 637 26.00 1.66 35.58
C GLY A 637 27.43 1.90 35.10
N ARG A 638 28.38 1.04 35.52
CA ARG A 638 29.80 1.16 35.15
C ARG A 638 30.05 0.85 33.67
N VAL A 639 29.31 -0.09 33.08
CA VAL A 639 29.40 -0.40 31.64
C VAL A 639 28.92 0.78 30.79
N SER A 640 27.80 1.42 31.16
CA SER A 640 27.31 2.62 30.46
C SER A 640 28.30 3.78 30.50
N GLN A 641 28.97 3.99 31.63
CA GLN A 641 29.92 5.09 31.82
C GLN A 641 31.23 4.87 31.04
N LEU A 642 31.71 3.63 30.92
CA LEU A 642 32.84 3.27 30.06
C LEU A 642 32.52 3.45 28.56
N LEU A 643 31.33 3.03 28.11
CA LEU A 643 30.88 3.21 26.73
C LEU A 643 30.77 4.69 26.33
N ALA A 644 30.16 5.51 27.20
CA ALA A 644 30.07 6.96 26.98
C ALA A 644 31.45 7.63 26.87
N THR A 645 32.43 7.18 27.66
CA THR A 645 33.80 7.72 27.63
C THR A 645 34.56 7.30 26.36
N SER A 646 34.35 6.07 25.87
CA SER A 646 34.92 5.63 24.58
C SER A 646 34.35 6.44 23.41
N LEU A 647 33.02 6.57 23.34
CA LEU A 647 32.32 7.29 22.27
C LEU A 647 32.72 8.78 22.20
N ALA A 648 32.91 9.44 23.35
CA ALA A 648 33.41 10.80 23.41
C ALA A 648 34.85 10.93 22.86
N THR A 649 35.69 9.91 23.09
CA THR A 649 37.10 9.90 22.65
C THR A 649 37.22 9.69 21.14
N ASP A 650 36.38 8.82 20.55
CA ASP A 650 36.38 8.58 19.10
C ASP A 650 35.75 9.73 18.31
N CYS A 651 34.72 10.41 18.86
CA CYS A 651 34.15 11.62 18.27
C CYS A 651 35.14 12.80 18.24
N LEU A 652 36.08 12.86 19.21
CA LEU A 652 37.17 13.84 19.22
C LEU A 652 38.28 13.52 18.20
N LYS A 653 38.46 12.26 17.79
CA LYS A 653 39.37 11.88 16.71
C LYS A 653 38.81 12.25 15.33
N SER A 654 37.55 11.93 15.03
CA SER A 654 36.98 12.20 13.69
C SER A 654 36.86 13.70 13.35
N ARG A 655 36.82 14.57 14.36
CA ARG A 655 36.90 16.04 14.18
C ARG A 655 38.29 16.58 13.82
N ARG A 656 39.36 15.78 13.88
CA ARG A 656 40.71 16.20 13.44
C ARG A 656 41.05 15.79 12.00
N GLU A 657 40.31 14.87 11.40
CA GLU A 657 40.53 14.39 10.03
C GLU A 657 39.61 15.05 8.99
N SER A 658 38.71 15.94 9.42
CA SER A 658 37.72 16.64 8.59
C SER A 658 38.01 18.13 8.38
N ALA A 659 39.20 18.61 8.76
CA ALA A 659 39.68 19.96 8.51
C ALA A 659 40.82 19.94 7.47
N GLY A 660 40.48 19.67 6.21
CA GLY A 660 41.48 19.51 5.15
C GLY A 660 40.99 18.99 3.81
N TYR A 661 39.84 19.47 3.31
CA TYR A 661 39.44 19.49 1.89
C TYR A 661 38.38 20.59 1.67
#